data_AF-A0A0M3HPG6-F1
#
_entry.id   AF-A0A0M3HPG6-F1
#
_cell.length_a   1.000
_cell.length_b   1.000
_cell.length_c   1.000
_cell.angle_alpha   90.00
_cell.angle_beta   90.00
_cell.angle_gamma   90.00
#
_symmetry.space_group_name_H-M   'P 1'
#
loop_
_entity.id
_entity.type
_entity.pdbx_description
1 polymer ?
#
loop_
_entity_poly.entity_id
_entity_poly.type
_entity_poly.pdbx_seq_one_letter_code
_entity_poly.pdbx_strand_id
1 'polypeptide(L)'
;MLNDRQCLKLQALHEIRFSAKMLRTFMLILLINTIIKSQNTPNSRIDCHPEPYPERSECENRGCIWSSQEPTIIGEPQCYFFNTTGYVMSSDGTTLIAAEHSKNPFYPNLSPINFKYEYFGKTLNVKIYSDGRYDPPIELPRMASTSEDSLNIRIGETGPQGTFGFVVARDSTGTKIWDTSIGGLLFGDQYIQIATYLPTKNIFGFGEHVHKKIKHNMDRYTTWPMYAHSILPDSYAALSTRNLYGVHPFYLGVEEGGKTHGVLILNSNIQEVTLGPGPHLIYRTLGGNLDIYYFPGPTPEEVVQQYQTLVGPPSMPAYWAFGFQLGRRGYANLDDMIDRVNSTLESGVPLETVVADIEYMEDSKVFTLNARFVEWSNRELVDDLNKLYVLTNGTLLMLSNAWPKNNVATPDFMDPSGNTENWWINEFELFHQQVAFDSVWIDMNEPTSFFVEPTEGPNSEIEWNHLKCPTNATEKNYDYPNYATWASFMYDEELFTDTNCLLGTMAAGKHTLYDTRNLYGLWMTMHTRKAHDQVLKKRGAMISRSTFPSSGRYSGHFLGQNSALWEDLQTSIVGMMEFNIFGIPFVGADICGYSANTNKELCVRWHQLGAFYPLSRNYNGPYNTDHHPSYWSEVESAAKQSLLFKYYYMPYLYTLFYLASRDGGTVVRPLFFEFPTDTATYDTSFQFMWGPGMLIAPVILKGYETVDAYLPPSATWYSLREKDYGTVMEKTSSTTQFSAGWNEVAPVFARGQHFTISVKQASDVIGGVIIPRQMPAQILKDARKHSFELLIPLEVNDELMANEANGSLYWDDGESLIDDDYFFLTFTFSIDEYFATLAITPIHTGMVNLPKLDVIEIFGYPYYPDFSTTTLNGVSIRVNETTYSPEKKMLRMQDTNMIDWSAPHTLQMVWEHSRTATPVSNPPSSTADVITSATPTTETTTSSTIEKETTVATPLTAETTFTETTWTTASTALTSHSTSGEKETTIATSLTAETTYTETTWTTASTPLTSHSTSGEKETTSTSSLTPTATNSTEHSSTEAQVASTERSTTTQSAAVTESESPATEQNSVTTVDAANTTTAAVTRQGTMSSNSTTVKSTVTVGPDMTTGTIATVVTTSTSSRSNLALALSFSVLVFHSIILSLQSG
;
A
#
# COMPACT_ATOMS: atom_id res chain seq x y z
N MET A 1 22.79 -89.97 30.33
CA MET A 1 22.63 -88.54 30.68
C MET A 1 23.96 -87.84 30.40
N LEU A 2 24.05 -87.06 29.31
CA LEU A 2 25.11 -86.06 29.01
C LEU A 2 25.02 -85.69 27.50
N ASN A 3 24.02 -84.88 27.12
CA ASN A 3 24.05 -84.15 25.84
C ASN A 3 23.07 -82.95 25.82
N ASP A 4 21.89 -83.10 26.43
CA ASP A 4 20.77 -82.14 26.34
C ASP A 4 21.14 -80.71 26.77
N ARG A 5 22.04 -80.57 27.76
CA ARG A 5 22.50 -79.27 28.28
C ARG A 5 23.35 -78.44 27.31
N GLN A 6 23.89 -79.02 26.22
CA GLN A 6 24.53 -78.23 25.16
C GLN A 6 23.56 -77.84 24.05
N CYS A 7 22.67 -78.74 23.62
CA CYS A 7 21.62 -78.41 22.64
C CYS A 7 20.72 -77.27 23.13
N LEU A 8 20.20 -77.34 24.36
CA LEU A 8 19.37 -76.27 24.94
C LEU A 8 20.09 -74.91 25.03
N LYS A 9 21.40 -74.90 25.29
CA LYS A 9 22.18 -73.64 25.30
C LYS A 9 22.40 -73.07 23.89
N LEU A 10 22.66 -73.92 22.90
CA LEU A 10 22.81 -73.50 21.50
C LEU A 10 21.49 -73.00 20.92
N GLN A 11 20.38 -73.68 21.22
CA GLN A 11 19.04 -73.32 20.76
C GLN A 11 18.58 -71.99 21.38
N ALA A 12 18.74 -71.80 22.69
CA ALA A 12 18.46 -70.52 23.35
C ALA A 12 19.35 -69.37 22.81
N LEU A 13 20.64 -69.61 22.53
CA LEU A 13 21.50 -68.61 21.89
C LEU A 13 21.09 -68.29 20.45
N HIS A 14 20.50 -69.26 19.73
CA HIS A 14 19.97 -69.03 18.39
C HIS A 14 18.69 -68.20 18.45
N GLU A 15 17.75 -68.52 19.34
CA GLU A 15 16.50 -67.76 19.52
C GLU A 15 16.74 -66.35 20.07
N ILE A 16 17.67 -66.16 21.01
CA ILE A 16 18.06 -64.81 21.47
C ILE A 16 18.65 -63.99 20.32
N ARG A 17 19.48 -64.59 19.46
CA ARG A 17 20.02 -63.90 18.27
C ARG A 17 18.96 -63.67 17.19
N PHE A 18 18.01 -64.58 17.01
CA PHE A 18 16.92 -64.46 16.06
C PHE A 18 15.92 -63.39 16.52
N SER A 19 15.56 -63.39 17.79
CA SER A 19 14.71 -62.36 18.43
C SER A 19 15.40 -61.00 18.47
N ALA A 20 16.72 -60.92 18.70
CA ALA A 20 17.46 -59.67 18.58
C ALA A 20 17.56 -59.17 17.13
N LYS A 21 17.62 -60.06 16.13
CA LYS A 21 17.49 -59.69 14.72
C LYS A 21 16.07 -59.23 14.38
N MET A 22 15.05 -59.98 14.77
CA MET A 22 13.64 -59.60 14.62
C MET A 22 13.36 -58.25 15.26
N LEU A 23 13.81 -58.01 16.49
CA LEU A 23 13.67 -56.74 17.18
C LEU A 23 14.41 -55.61 16.46
N ARG A 24 15.64 -55.83 15.97
CA ARG A 24 16.34 -54.82 15.15
C ARG A 24 15.64 -54.54 13.82
N THR A 25 15.15 -55.56 13.11
CA THR A 25 14.41 -55.39 11.85
C THR A 25 13.05 -54.75 12.10
N PHE A 26 12.36 -55.08 13.20
CA PHE A 26 11.08 -54.50 13.58
C PHE A 26 11.24 -53.04 14.04
N MET A 27 12.28 -52.72 14.82
CA MET A 27 12.68 -51.35 15.14
C MET A 27 13.05 -50.56 13.88
N LEU A 28 13.77 -51.16 12.92
CA LEU A 28 14.11 -50.52 11.65
C LEU A 28 12.87 -50.29 10.76
N ILE A 29 11.93 -51.24 10.72
CA ILE A 29 10.65 -51.10 10.02
C ILE A 29 9.76 -50.06 10.71
N LEU A 30 9.77 -49.98 12.04
CA LEU A 30 9.15 -48.89 12.80
C LEU A 30 9.78 -47.55 12.44
N LEU A 31 11.11 -47.44 12.49
CA LEU A 31 11.86 -46.23 12.16
C LEU A 31 11.56 -45.74 10.73
N ILE A 32 11.56 -46.65 9.75
CA ILE A 32 11.22 -46.36 8.36
C ILE A 32 9.74 -45.93 8.24
N ASN A 33 8.81 -46.60 8.94
CA ASN A 33 7.40 -46.20 8.93
C ASN A 33 7.11 -44.89 9.69
N THR A 34 7.92 -44.51 10.68
CA THR A 34 7.84 -43.17 11.29
C THR A 34 8.46 -42.12 10.38
N ILE A 35 9.59 -42.39 9.73
CA ILE A 35 10.24 -41.47 8.77
C ILE A 35 9.33 -41.20 7.56
N ILE A 36 8.66 -42.22 7.02
CA ILE A 36 7.69 -42.07 5.93
C ILE A 36 6.44 -41.28 6.38
N LYS A 37 6.11 -41.29 7.67
CA LYS A 37 5.01 -40.48 8.24
C LYS A 37 5.44 -39.07 8.69
N SER A 38 6.75 -38.81 8.83
CA SER A 38 7.27 -37.53 9.32
C SER A 38 7.69 -36.56 8.21
N GLN A 39 7.38 -36.89 6.95
CA GLN A 39 7.69 -36.06 5.77
C GLN A 39 6.47 -35.23 5.35
N ASN A 40 6.73 -33.97 5.00
CA ASN A 40 5.77 -33.10 4.34
C ASN A 40 5.63 -33.46 2.85
N THR A 41 4.44 -33.30 2.28
CA THR A 41 4.21 -33.50 0.85
C THR A 41 4.92 -32.41 0.02
N PRO A 42 5.33 -32.68 -1.25
CA PRO A 42 6.06 -31.71 -2.07
C PRO A 42 5.40 -30.31 -2.19
N ASN A 43 4.07 -30.26 -2.22
CA ASN A 43 3.30 -29.01 -2.27
C ASN A 43 3.17 -28.27 -0.92
N SER A 44 3.66 -28.85 0.17
CA SER A 44 3.45 -28.39 1.55
C SER A 44 4.75 -28.45 2.38
N ARG A 45 5.91 -28.28 1.75
CA ARG A 45 7.21 -28.32 2.44
C ARG A 45 7.50 -26.99 3.12
N ILE A 46 7.73 -27.05 4.43
CA ILE A 46 8.29 -25.93 5.18
C ILE A 46 9.81 -25.92 4.96
N ASP A 47 10.29 -24.88 4.29
CA ASP A 47 11.71 -24.71 3.96
C ASP A 47 12.58 -24.61 5.22
N CYS A 48 13.71 -25.32 5.21
CA CYS A 48 14.76 -25.29 6.27
C CYS A 48 16.05 -24.60 5.80
N HIS A 49 16.13 -24.25 4.51
CA HIS A 49 17.20 -23.46 3.93
C HIS A 49 16.60 -22.31 3.10
N PRO A 50 15.87 -21.37 3.75
CA PRO A 50 15.20 -20.27 3.07
C PRO A 50 16.15 -19.25 2.40
N GLU A 51 17.46 -19.30 2.65
CA GLU A 51 18.44 -18.60 1.82
C GLU A 51 18.57 -19.23 0.42
N PRO A 52 18.88 -18.44 -0.62
CA PRO A 52 19.13 -18.96 -1.97
C PRO A 52 20.19 -20.07 -2.05
N TYR A 53 20.08 -20.90 -3.09
CA TYR A 53 21.04 -21.95 -3.46
C TYR A 53 21.30 -23.04 -2.38
N PRO A 54 20.26 -23.71 -1.86
CA PRO A 54 20.39 -24.65 -0.75
C PRO A 54 21.27 -25.86 -1.10
N GLU A 55 22.28 -26.15 -0.28
CA GLU A 55 23.12 -27.34 -0.43
C GLU A 55 22.65 -28.54 0.39
N ARG A 56 22.85 -29.75 -0.16
CA ARG A 56 22.58 -31.01 0.56
C ARG A 56 23.39 -31.15 1.84
N SER A 57 24.69 -30.87 1.77
CA SER A 57 25.65 -30.94 2.88
C SER A 57 25.17 -30.10 4.06
N GLU A 58 24.74 -28.88 3.74
CA GLU A 58 24.24 -27.92 4.70
C GLU A 58 22.87 -28.32 5.26
N CYS A 59 21.94 -28.77 4.41
CA CYS A 59 20.64 -29.26 4.86
C CYS A 59 20.74 -30.41 5.87
N GLU A 60 21.61 -31.38 5.62
CA GLU A 60 21.86 -32.51 6.52
C GLU A 60 22.52 -32.05 7.83
N ASN A 61 23.43 -31.06 7.78
CA ASN A 61 24.04 -30.43 8.98
C ASN A 61 23.05 -29.57 9.80
N ARG A 62 22.14 -28.86 9.13
CA ARG A 62 21.03 -28.12 9.76
C ARG A 62 20.09 -29.08 10.51
N GLY A 63 20.05 -30.36 10.11
CA GLY A 63 19.25 -31.42 10.75
C GLY A 63 17.94 -31.67 10.03
N CYS A 64 17.89 -31.37 8.74
CA CYS A 64 16.69 -31.35 7.91
C CYS A 64 16.73 -32.41 6.80
N ILE A 65 15.62 -32.53 6.06
CA ILE A 65 15.45 -33.53 5.02
C ILE A 65 15.87 -32.95 3.67
N TRP A 66 16.80 -33.60 2.99
CA TRP A 66 17.13 -33.28 1.60
C TRP A 66 16.33 -34.15 0.60
N SER A 67 15.61 -33.50 -0.32
CA SER A 67 14.98 -34.14 -1.49
C SER A 67 16.01 -34.35 -2.59
N SER A 68 16.36 -35.60 -2.88
CA SER A 68 17.12 -35.96 -4.10
C SER A 68 16.24 -36.11 -5.35
N GLN A 69 15.02 -35.56 -5.32
CA GLN A 69 14.16 -35.39 -6.49
C GLN A 69 14.21 -33.93 -6.92
N GLU A 70 14.24 -33.69 -8.23
CA GLU A 70 14.15 -32.35 -8.80
C GLU A 70 12.80 -31.70 -8.45
N PRO A 71 12.78 -30.39 -8.13
CA PRO A 71 11.55 -29.63 -7.95
C PRO A 71 10.55 -29.83 -9.09
N THR A 72 9.33 -30.22 -8.74
CA THR A 72 8.19 -30.29 -9.67
C THR A 72 7.39 -28.99 -9.69
N ILE A 73 7.55 -28.19 -8.64
CA ILE A 73 6.94 -26.88 -8.43
C ILE A 73 8.06 -25.83 -8.45
N ILE A 74 7.80 -24.65 -9.03
CA ILE A 74 8.79 -23.56 -9.04
C ILE A 74 9.02 -23.09 -7.59
N GLY A 75 10.29 -23.13 -7.15
CA GLY A 75 10.68 -22.79 -5.78
C GLY A 75 10.42 -23.88 -4.73
N GLU A 76 10.08 -25.11 -5.12
CA GLU A 76 9.87 -26.22 -4.17
C GLU A 76 11.11 -26.46 -3.29
N PRO A 77 11.01 -26.36 -1.95
CA PRO A 77 12.16 -26.56 -1.08
C PRO A 77 12.76 -27.97 -1.23
N GLN A 78 14.02 -28.05 -1.67
CA GLN A 78 14.78 -29.30 -1.64
C GLN A 78 15.27 -29.61 -0.23
N CYS A 79 15.58 -28.60 0.58
CA CYS A 79 15.78 -28.75 2.02
C CYS A 79 14.51 -28.40 2.78
N TYR A 80 14.01 -29.29 3.65
CA TYR A 80 12.78 -29.03 4.39
C TYR A 80 12.76 -29.65 5.78
N PHE A 81 11.99 -29.02 6.68
CA PHE A 81 11.79 -29.51 8.05
C PHE A 81 10.95 -30.80 8.08
N PHE A 82 11.22 -31.63 9.09
CA PHE A 82 10.31 -32.69 9.51
C PHE A 82 8.98 -32.08 9.98
N ASN A 83 7.86 -32.75 9.73
CA ASN A 83 6.55 -32.27 10.22
C ASN A 83 6.38 -32.37 11.76
N THR A 84 7.37 -32.96 12.44
CA THR A 84 7.52 -32.98 13.91
C THR A 84 8.33 -31.81 14.46
N THR A 85 8.92 -30.95 13.62
CA THR A 85 9.64 -29.77 14.08
C THR A 85 8.65 -28.77 14.68
N GLY A 86 8.86 -28.38 15.93
CA GLY A 86 7.93 -27.50 16.65
C GLY A 86 8.17 -27.49 18.17
N TYR A 87 7.10 -27.13 18.89
CA TYR A 87 7.02 -27.16 20.35
C TYR A 87 6.05 -28.26 20.80
N VAL A 88 5.89 -28.48 22.09
CA VAL A 88 4.90 -29.35 22.71
C VAL A 88 4.18 -28.57 23.80
N MET A 89 2.85 -28.69 23.87
CA MET A 89 2.04 -28.03 24.89
C MET A 89 2.23 -28.69 26.27
N SER A 90 2.45 -27.88 27.30
CA SER A 90 2.53 -28.32 28.69
C SER A 90 1.15 -28.66 29.26
N SER A 91 1.11 -29.35 30.40
CA SER A 91 -0.12 -29.72 31.11
C SER A 91 -0.95 -28.54 31.64
N ASP A 92 -0.42 -27.32 31.63
CA ASP A 92 -1.15 -26.09 31.95
C ASP A 92 -2.00 -25.55 30.78
N GLY A 93 -1.72 -25.95 29.54
CA GLY A 93 -2.40 -25.47 28.34
C GLY A 93 -1.97 -24.06 27.88
N THR A 94 -0.95 -23.47 28.51
CA THR A 94 -0.45 -22.11 28.23
C THR A 94 1.05 -22.07 27.96
N THR A 95 1.83 -23.04 28.44
CA THR A 95 3.28 -23.10 28.23
C THR A 95 3.62 -24.02 27.07
N LEU A 96 4.55 -23.60 26.21
CA LEU A 96 5.11 -24.37 25.11
C LEU A 96 6.58 -24.69 25.39
N ILE A 97 6.95 -25.97 25.27
CA ILE A 97 8.33 -26.46 25.45
C ILE A 97 8.88 -26.89 24.08
N ALA A 98 10.10 -26.51 23.72
CA ALA A 98 10.69 -26.94 22.44
C ALA A 98 10.82 -28.47 22.40
N ALA A 99 10.38 -29.11 21.31
CA ALA A 99 10.46 -30.57 21.19
C ALA A 99 11.93 -31.03 21.09
N GLU A 100 12.27 -32.21 21.63
CA GLU A 100 13.65 -32.72 21.70
C GLU A 100 14.36 -32.81 20.32
N HIS A 101 13.59 -32.93 19.23
CA HIS A 101 14.10 -33.01 17.86
C HIS A 101 13.92 -31.69 17.08
N SER A 102 13.44 -30.62 17.72
CA SER A 102 13.18 -29.32 17.12
C SER A 102 14.40 -28.42 17.17
N LYS A 103 15.26 -28.53 16.16
CA LYS A 103 16.43 -27.67 15.96
C LYS A 103 16.06 -26.50 15.04
N ASN A 104 16.08 -25.29 15.57
CA ASN A 104 16.19 -24.06 14.78
C ASN A 104 17.64 -24.01 14.22
N PRO A 105 17.85 -23.82 12.89
CA PRO A 105 19.18 -23.87 12.30
C PRO A 105 20.01 -22.60 12.52
N PHE A 106 19.39 -21.45 12.80
CA PHE A 106 20.04 -20.13 12.85
C PHE A 106 20.34 -19.64 14.27
N TYR A 107 19.43 -19.92 15.21
CA TYR A 107 19.51 -19.49 16.61
C TYR A 107 18.99 -20.60 17.53
N PRO A 108 19.41 -20.68 18.81
CA PRO A 108 18.78 -21.56 19.78
C PRO A 108 17.28 -21.25 19.94
N ASN A 109 16.45 -22.29 20.02
CA ASN A 109 15.04 -22.15 20.39
C ASN A 109 14.93 -21.70 21.86
N LEU A 110 14.20 -20.62 22.10
CA LEU A 110 13.79 -20.19 23.44
C LEU A 110 12.79 -21.21 23.99
N SER A 111 12.94 -21.65 25.24
CA SER A 111 12.04 -22.63 25.85
C SER A 111 12.15 -22.56 27.38
N PRO A 112 11.04 -22.39 28.12
CA PRO A 112 9.66 -22.26 27.66
C PRO A 112 9.39 -20.99 26.84
N ILE A 113 8.31 -21.01 26.06
CA ILE A 113 7.60 -19.82 25.57
C ILE A 113 6.11 -19.94 25.94
N ASN A 114 5.39 -18.83 25.94
CA ASN A 114 3.99 -18.74 26.35
C ASN A 114 3.06 -18.71 25.13
N PHE A 115 1.85 -19.23 25.29
CA PHE A 115 0.74 -19.18 24.34
C PHE A 115 -0.53 -18.69 25.04
N LYS A 116 -1.24 -17.73 24.42
CA LYS A 116 -2.59 -17.30 24.84
C LYS A 116 -3.46 -16.94 23.63
N TYR A 117 -4.77 -16.82 23.85
CA TYR A 117 -5.71 -16.25 22.89
C TYR A 117 -6.79 -15.43 23.60
N GLU A 118 -7.28 -14.39 22.94
CA GLU A 118 -8.23 -13.39 23.47
C GLU A 118 -9.22 -12.98 22.36
N TYR A 119 -10.38 -12.41 22.71
CA TYR A 119 -11.38 -11.95 21.74
C TYR A 119 -11.68 -10.46 21.91
N PHE A 120 -11.56 -9.70 20.82
CA PHE A 120 -11.85 -8.27 20.72
C PHE A 120 -13.16 -8.09 19.95
N GLY A 121 -14.28 -8.36 20.62
CA GLY A 121 -15.58 -8.52 19.96
C GLY A 121 -15.62 -9.82 19.17
N LYS A 122 -15.64 -9.72 17.84
CA LYS A 122 -15.61 -10.86 16.91
C LYS A 122 -14.22 -11.19 16.36
N THR A 123 -13.25 -10.29 16.53
CA THR A 123 -11.84 -10.52 16.18
C THR A 123 -11.20 -11.46 17.20
N LEU A 124 -10.64 -12.58 16.76
CA LEU A 124 -9.81 -13.46 17.58
C LEU A 124 -8.36 -12.96 17.56
N ASN A 125 -7.71 -12.89 18.71
CA ASN A 125 -6.26 -12.71 18.84
C ASN A 125 -5.62 -14.01 19.35
N VAL A 126 -4.43 -14.35 18.83
CA VAL A 126 -3.58 -15.44 19.31
C VAL A 126 -2.16 -14.91 19.44
N LYS A 127 -1.56 -15.07 20.63
CA LYS A 127 -0.21 -14.60 20.90
C LYS A 127 0.70 -15.73 21.37
N ILE A 128 1.84 -15.91 20.69
CA ILE A 128 2.97 -16.75 21.11
C ILE A 128 4.15 -15.83 21.41
N TYR A 129 4.68 -15.89 22.62
CA TYR A 129 5.61 -14.89 23.14
C TYR A 129 6.58 -15.44 24.19
N SER A 130 7.68 -14.74 24.42
CA SER A 130 8.49 -14.89 25.63
C SER A 130 8.49 -13.57 26.40
N ASP A 131 8.41 -13.64 27.72
CA ASP A 131 8.41 -12.45 28.57
C ASP A 131 9.69 -11.62 28.38
N GLY A 132 9.56 -10.29 28.44
CA GLY A 132 10.67 -9.35 28.26
C GLY A 132 11.12 -9.11 26.81
N ARG A 133 10.57 -9.81 25.82
CA ARG A 133 10.83 -9.52 24.39
C ARG A 133 10.12 -8.25 23.91
N TYR A 134 10.63 -7.70 22.81
CA TYR A 134 10.01 -6.57 22.11
C TYR A 134 8.59 -6.89 21.63
N ASP A 135 7.70 -5.92 21.77
CA ASP A 135 6.38 -5.85 21.15
C ASP A 135 6.26 -4.46 20.49
N PRO A 136 5.70 -4.34 19.27
CA PRO A 136 5.53 -3.03 18.61
C PRO A 136 4.75 -2.03 19.49
N PRO A 137 5.35 -0.89 19.90
CA PRO A 137 4.74 0.04 20.84
C PRO A 137 3.75 0.98 20.13
N ILE A 138 2.67 0.43 19.56
CA ILE A 138 1.68 1.15 18.75
C ILE A 138 0.36 1.28 19.50
N GLU A 139 -0.18 2.49 19.59
CA GLU A 139 -1.50 2.76 20.17
C GLU A 139 -2.63 2.41 19.18
N LEU A 140 -2.91 1.11 19.08
CA LEU A 140 -4.04 0.56 18.34
C LEU A 140 -5.35 0.72 19.15
N PRO A 141 -6.46 1.24 18.56
CA PRO A 141 -7.72 1.44 19.27
C PRO A 141 -8.34 0.18 19.87
N ARG A 142 -8.11 -1.00 19.27
CA ARG A 142 -8.53 -2.33 19.81
C ARG A 142 -10.02 -2.39 20.17
N MET A 143 -10.87 -1.71 19.40
CA MET A 143 -12.30 -1.70 19.61
C MET A 143 -12.91 -3.08 19.35
N ALA A 144 -14.05 -3.38 19.97
CA ALA A 144 -14.73 -4.66 19.81
C ALA A 144 -15.43 -4.73 18.45
N SER A 145 -15.00 -5.63 17.58
CA SER A 145 -15.56 -5.77 16.23
C SER A 145 -16.88 -6.55 16.19
N THR A 146 -17.69 -6.30 15.16
CA THR A 146 -18.98 -6.93 14.90
C THR A 146 -18.93 -7.85 13.68
N SER A 147 -19.84 -8.84 13.63
CA SER A 147 -19.96 -9.82 12.54
C SER A 147 -21.21 -10.69 12.70
N GLU A 148 -21.88 -11.06 11.60
CA GLU A 148 -22.89 -12.16 11.62
C GLU A 148 -22.25 -13.55 11.81
N ASP A 149 -20.95 -13.72 11.52
CA ASP A 149 -20.20 -14.99 11.62
C ASP A 149 -19.23 -14.98 12.83
N SER A 150 -18.51 -16.07 13.08
CA SER A 150 -17.45 -16.09 14.11
C SER A 150 -16.38 -17.15 13.87
N LEU A 151 -15.26 -17.01 14.57
CA LEU A 151 -14.11 -17.91 14.53
C LEU A 151 -13.96 -18.58 15.90
N ASN A 152 -13.72 -19.89 15.91
CA ASN A 152 -13.27 -20.64 17.08
C ASN A 152 -11.80 -21.06 16.94
N ILE A 153 -11.10 -21.14 18.07
CA ILE A 153 -9.76 -21.73 18.16
C ILE A 153 -9.84 -23.12 18.79
N ARG A 154 -9.10 -24.06 18.21
CA ARG A 154 -9.02 -25.45 18.65
C ARG A 154 -7.57 -25.78 18.98
N ILE A 155 -7.32 -26.05 20.26
CA ILE A 155 -6.01 -26.44 20.79
C ILE A 155 -6.05 -27.96 20.96
N GLY A 156 -5.08 -28.67 20.37
CA GLY A 156 -5.03 -30.14 20.43
C GLY A 156 -5.34 -30.87 19.11
N GLU A 157 -5.61 -30.16 18.02
CA GLU A 157 -5.37 -30.70 16.66
C GLU A 157 -3.84 -30.70 16.41
N THR A 158 -3.12 -31.51 17.17
CA THR A 158 -1.64 -31.55 17.20
C THR A 158 -1.04 -32.05 15.89
N GLY A 159 0.10 -31.49 15.51
CA GLY A 159 0.95 -32.07 14.48
C GLY A 159 1.49 -33.46 14.88
N PRO A 160 2.14 -34.17 13.94
CA PRO A 160 2.65 -35.52 14.18
C PRO A 160 3.52 -35.63 15.44
N GLN A 161 3.38 -36.78 16.11
CA GLN A 161 4.03 -37.10 17.40
C GLN A 161 3.66 -36.17 18.59
N GLY A 162 2.59 -35.37 18.48
CA GLY A 162 2.12 -34.49 19.57
C GLY A 162 2.75 -33.09 19.56
N THR A 163 3.38 -32.72 18.45
CA THR A 163 3.86 -31.36 18.20
C THR A 163 2.68 -30.38 18.31
N PHE A 164 2.88 -29.28 19.04
CA PHE A 164 1.86 -28.25 19.24
C PHE A 164 1.37 -27.70 17.90
N GLY A 165 0.05 -27.64 17.79
CA GLY A 165 -0.67 -26.97 16.72
C GLY A 165 -2.02 -26.49 17.27
N PHE A 166 -2.46 -25.36 16.72
CA PHE A 166 -3.82 -24.85 16.85
C PHE A 166 -4.46 -24.67 15.47
N VAL A 167 -5.77 -24.78 15.44
CA VAL A 167 -6.61 -24.49 14.26
C VAL A 167 -7.54 -23.35 14.60
N VAL A 168 -7.60 -22.34 13.74
CA VAL A 168 -8.67 -21.34 13.73
C VAL A 168 -9.68 -21.73 12.66
N ALA A 169 -10.94 -21.88 13.04
CA ALA A 169 -11.99 -22.32 12.14
C ALA A 169 -13.26 -21.46 12.24
N ARG A 170 -13.92 -21.25 11.10
CA ARG A 170 -15.19 -20.55 10.97
C ARG A 170 -16.33 -21.38 11.57
N ASP A 171 -17.09 -20.81 12.51
CA ASP A 171 -18.17 -21.52 13.22
C ASP A 171 -19.29 -21.99 12.27
N SER A 172 -19.69 -21.15 11.32
CA SER A 172 -20.86 -21.38 10.47
C SER A 172 -20.67 -22.44 9.37
N THR A 173 -19.43 -22.78 9.01
CA THR A 173 -19.09 -23.74 7.95
C THR A 173 -18.17 -24.87 8.41
N GLY A 174 -17.42 -24.67 9.49
CA GLY A 174 -16.30 -25.51 9.88
C GLY A 174 -15.01 -25.28 9.07
N THR A 175 -14.96 -24.31 8.15
CA THR A 175 -13.76 -24.00 7.35
C THR A 175 -12.57 -23.73 8.28
N LYS A 176 -11.46 -24.45 8.10
CA LYS A 176 -10.19 -24.12 8.77
C LYS A 176 -9.53 -22.94 8.06
N ILE A 177 -9.61 -21.73 8.64
CA ILE A 177 -8.98 -20.54 8.04
C ILE A 177 -7.47 -20.48 8.30
N TRP A 178 -7.02 -21.13 9.37
CA TRP A 178 -5.62 -21.28 9.76
C TRP A 178 -5.45 -22.63 10.43
N ASP A 179 -4.50 -23.44 9.97
CA ASP A 179 -4.22 -24.78 10.51
C ASP A 179 -2.71 -25.00 10.56
N THR A 180 -2.17 -24.89 11.77
CA THR A 180 -0.73 -25.01 12.04
C THR A 180 -0.23 -26.45 12.17
N SER A 181 -1.07 -27.46 11.93
CA SER A 181 -0.67 -28.88 11.99
C SER A 181 0.35 -29.31 10.92
N ILE A 182 0.65 -28.42 9.96
CA ILE A 182 1.81 -28.50 9.05
C ILE A 182 3.16 -28.47 9.80
N GLY A 183 3.20 -27.92 11.02
CA GLY A 183 4.37 -27.86 11.89
C GLY A 183 5.27 -26.65 11.63
N GLY A 184 6.57 -26.79 11.97
CA GLY A 184 7.61 -25.81 11.65
C GLY A 184 7.65 -24.56 12.54
N LEU A 185 6.98 -24.57 13.70
CA LEU A 185 7.07 -23.51 14.70
C LEU A 185 8.48 -23.44 15.30
N LEU A 186 9.22 -22.38 15.01
CA LEU A 186 10.54 -22.09 15.59
C LEU A 186 10.51 -20.72 16.26
N PHE A 187 11.23 -20.57 17.37
CA PHE A 187 11.19 -19.34 18.16
C PHE A 187 12.54 -19.12 18.84
N GLY A 188 13.50 -18.59 18.08
CA GLY A 188 14.79 -18.10 18.58
C GLY A 188 14.81 -16.59 18.78
N ASP A 189 15.92 -16.05 19.27
CA ASP A 189 16.00 -14.62 19.62
C ASP A 189 15.88 -13.69 18.40
N GLN A 190 16.53 -14.05 17.28
CA GLN A 190 16.48 -13.34 16.00
C GLN A 190 16.03 -14.25 14.83
N TYR A 191 15.26 -15.31 15.11
CA TYR A 191 14.57 -16.11 14.09
C TYR A 191 13.33 -16.76 14.68
N ILE A 192 12.16 -16.25 14.30
CA ILE A 192 10.86 -16.83 14.65
C ILE A 192 10.16 -17.22 13.35
N GLN A 193 9.57 -18.41 13.31
CA GLN A 193 8.85 -18.94 12.17
C GLN A 193 7.57 -19.64 12.61
N ILE A 194 6.48 -19.44 11.87
CA ILE A 194 5.24 -20.22 12.00
C ILE A 194 4.66 -20.50 10.61
N ALA A 195 4.08 -21.68 10.42
CA ALA A 195 3.48 -22.08 9.15
C ALA A 195 2.05 -22.58 9.34
N THR A 196 1.25 -22.45 8.29
CA THR A 196 -0.19 -22.78 8.29
C THR A 196 -0.62 -23.31 6.93
N TYR A 197 -1.58 -24.25 6.91
CA TYR A 197 -2.44 -24.41 5.75
C TYR A 197 -3.44 -23.25 5.64
N LEU A 198 -3.92 -22.98 4.44
CA LEU A 198 -4.96 -22.00 4.15
C LEU A 198 -6.18 -22.72 3.52
N PRO A 199 -7.40 -22.20 3.63
CA PRO A 199 -8.59 -22.83 3.03
C PRO A 199 -8.71 -22.57 1.52
N THR A 200 -7.88 -21.69 0.96
CA THR A 200 -8.07 -21.13 -0.38
C THR A 200 -6.74 -20.75 -1.04
N LYS A 201 -6.77 -20.60 -2.37
CA LYS A 201 -5.70 -19.96 -3.17
C LYS A 201 -6.00 -18.49 -3.49
N ASN A 202 -7.19 -17.99 -3.14
CA ASN A 202 -7.58 -16.60 -3.39
C ASN A 202 -7.09 -15.74 -2.22
N ILE A 203 -5.80 -15.41 -2.25
CA ILE A 203 -5.10 -14.62 -1.24
C ILE A 203 -4.73 -13.24 -1.85
N PHE A 204 -5.00 -12.17 -1.11
CA PHE A 204 -4.86 -10.78 -1.54
C PHE A 204 -4.20 -9.95 -0.43
N GLY A 205 -3.36 -8.97 -0.75
CA GLY A 205 -2.61 -8.19 0.24
C GLY A 205 -1.19 -8.71 0.50
N PHE A 206 -0.67 -8.47 1.71
CA PHE A 206 0.76 -8.23 2.00
C PHE A 206 1.33 -7.02 1.24
N GLY A 207 2.23 -6.27 1.89
CA GLY A 207 2.82 -5.08 1.31
C GLY A 207 4.03 -4.55 2.09
N GLU A 208 4.75 -3.56 1.57
CA GLU A 208 4.55 -2.92 0.26
C GLU A 208 5.42 -3.55 -0.85
N HIS A 209 4.80 -3.85 -1.99
CA HIS A 209 5.39 -4.64 -3.10
C HIS A 209 4.84 -4.21 -4.47
N VAL A 210 5.53 -4.60 -5.55
CA VAL A 210 5.04 -4.43 -6.93
C VAL A 210 4.31 -5.68 -7.43
N HIS A 211 3.12 -5.94 -6.89
CA HIS A 211 2.29 -7.05 -7.35
C HIS A 211 1.73 -6.80 -8.77
N LYS A 212 1.95 -7.75 -9.70
CA LYS A 212 1.46 -7.66 -11.08
C LYS A 212 -0.04 -7.97 -11.22
N LYS A 213 -0.64 -8.53 -10.17
CA LYS A 213 -2.04 -8.96 -10.04
C LYS A 213 -2.45 -8.84 -8.58
N ILE A 214 -3.71 -8.50 -8.33
CA ILE A 214 -4.27 -8.32 -6.97
C ILE A 214 -4.32 -9.63 -6.16
N LYS A 215 -4.34 -10.77 -6.86
CA LYS A 215 -4.38 -12.13 -6.31
C LYS A 215 -3.02 -12.80 -6.43
N HIS A 216 -2.54 -13.39 -5.33
CA HIS A 216 -1.25 -14.07 -5.27
C HIS A 216 -1.20 -15.36 -6.11
N ASN A 217 -0.05 -15.60 -6.74
CA ASN A 217 0.21 -16.83 -7.47
C ASN A 217 0.61 -17.97 -6.52
N MET A 218 -0.40 -18.70 -6.05
CA MET A 218 -0.28 -19.86 -5.15
C MET A 218 0.07 -21.18 -5.87
N ASP A 219 0.47 -21.18 -7.15
CA ASP A 219 0.88 -22.41 -7.89
C ASP A 219 2.40 -22.66 -7.84
N ARG A 220 3.15 -21.76 -7.19
CA ARG A 220 4.59 -21.80 -6.97
C ARG A 220 4.91 -21.38 -5.53
N TYR A 221 6.13 -21.64 -5.08
CA TYR A 221 6.64 -20.98 -3.89
C TYR A 221 7.12 -19.56 -4.27
N THR A 222 6.76 -18.57 -3.46
CA THR A 222 7.18 -17.17 -3.60
C THR A 222 7.35 -16.54 -2.22
N THR A 223 8.49 -15.91 -1.95
CA THR A 223 8.75 -15.20 -0.69
C THR A 223 8.66 -13.70 -0.89
N TRP A 224 7.90 -13.03 -0.02
CA TRP A 224 7.73 -11.58 0.03
C TRP A 224 8.37 -11.04 1.32
N PRO A 225 9.61 -10.51 1.26
CA PRO A 225 10.21 -9.76 2.37
C PRO A 225 9.45 -8.47 2.66
N MET A 226 9.42 -8.04 3.91
CA MET A 226 8.68 -6.86 4.39
C MET A 226 9.59 -6.03 5.30
N TYR A 227 10.16 -4.98 4.71
CA TYR A 227 11.16 -4.11 5.32
C TYR A 227 11.17 -2.76 4.59
N ALA A 228 10.85 -1.66 5.27
CA ALA A 228 10.66 -0.34 4.66
C ALA A 228 11.90 0.11 3.88
N HIS A 229 11.86 0.32 2.56
CA HIS A 229 13.07 0.58 1.76
C HIS A 229 12.83 1.62 0.67
N SER A 230 13.71 2.63 0.62
CA SER A 230 13.70 3.72 -0.38
C SER A 230 14.23 3.27 -1.75
N ILE A 231 13.63 2.25 -2.35
CA ILE A 231 13.96 1.77 -3.70
C ILE A 231 12.92 2.23 -4.74
N LEU A 232 13.29 2.27 -6.03
CA LEU A 232 12.33 2.47 -7.11
C LEU A 232 11.45 1.20 -7.31
N PRO A 233 10.13 1.33 -7.59
CA PRO A 233 9.26 0.18 -7.82
C PRO A 233 9.65 -0.56 -9.13
N ASP A 234 9.99 -1.84 -9.03
CA ASP A 234 10.32 -2.68 -10.19
C ASP A 234 9.05 -3.23 -10.88
N SER A 235 8.40 -2.36 -11.64
CA SER A 235 7.28 -2.71 -12.51
C SER A 235 7.71 -3.54 -13.73
N TYR A 236 8.96 -3.47 -14.17
CA TYR A 236 9.42 -4.14 -15.40
C TYR A 236 9.68 -5.64 -15.25
N ALA A 237 10.28 -6.11 -14.15
CA ALA A 237 10.59 -7.53 -13.98
C ALA A 237 9.32 -8.39 -13.88
N ALA A 238 9.27 -9.52 -14.60
CA ALA A 238 8.09 -10.40 -14.67
C ALA A 238 7.64 -10.94 -13.30
N LEU A 239 8.57 -11.06 -12.35
CA LEU A 239 8.31 -11.16 -10.92
C LEU A 239 9.40 -10.33 -10.22
N SER A 240 8.99 -9.37 -9.40
CA SER A 240 9.86 -8.70 -8.44
C SER A 240 9.25 -8.89 -7.06
N THR A 241 10.05 -9.35 -6.11
CA THR A 241 9.68 -9.54 -4.69
C THR A 241 10.39 -8.53 -3.79
N ARG A 242 10.85 -7.41 -4.36
CA ARG A 242 11.48 -6.31 -3.61
C ARG A 242 10.47 -5.62 -2.70
N ASN A 243 10.85 -5.46 -1.44
CA ASN A 243 10.17 -4.62 -0.47
C ASN A 243 10.30 -3.14 -0.82
N LEU A 244 9.21 -2.39 -0.63
CA LEU A 244 9.13 -0.94 -0.83
C LEU A 244 8.97 -0.23 0.52
N TYR A 245 8.37 0.96 0.52
CA TYR A 245 8.43 1.92 1.63
C TYR A 245 7.61 1.50 2.85
N GLY A 246 6.45 0.87 2.65
CA GLY A 246 5.58 0.38 3.70
C GLY A 246 5.78 -1.09 4.08
N VAL A 247 5.26 -1.45 5.26
CA VAL A 247 5.23 -2.82 5.79
C VAL A 247 3.83 -3.15 6.30
N HIS A 248 3.11 -4.01 5.56
CA HIS A 248 1.72 -4.39 5.81
C HIS A 248 1.57 -5.90 5.91
N PRO A 249 1.82 -6.51 7.09
CA PRO A 249 1.66 -7.95 7.34
C PRO A 249 0.18 -8.36 7.49
N PHE A 250 -0.68 -7.94 6.56
CA PHE A 250 -2.12 -8.18 6.54
C PHE A 250 -2.57 -8.75 5.18
N TYR A 251 -3.42 -9.78 5.19
CA TYR A 251 -4.00 -10.36 3.98
C TYR A 251 -5.49 -10.72 4.14
N LEU A 252 -6.18 -10.80 3.00
CA LEU A 252 -7.54 -11.34 2.85
C LEU A 252 -7.49 -12.73 2.20
N GLY A 253 -8.33 -13.65 2.66
CA GLY A 253 -8.53 -14.96 2.07
C GLY A 253 -10.00 -15.22 1.71
N VAL A 254 -10.32 -15.32 0.42
CA VAL A 254 -11.69 -15.58 -0.07
C VAL A 254 -11.93 -17.09 -0.22
N GLU A 255 -12.77 -17.62 0.64
CA GLU A 255 -13.17 -19.03 0.75
C GLU A 255 -14.19 -19.45 -0.33
N GLU A 256 -14.53 -20.74 -0.36
CA GLU A 256 -15.63 -21.25 -1.16
C GLU A 256 -16.96 -20.60 -0.76
N GLY A 257 -17.77 -20.21 -1.75
CA GLY A 257 -19.02 -19.46 -1.53
C GLY A 257 -18.84 -17.98 -1.21
N GLY A 258 -17.63 -17.41 -1.35
CA GLY A 258 -17.39 -15.97 -1.22
C GLY A 258 -17.24 -15.45 0.21
N LYS A 259 -17.33 -16.32 1.22
CA LYS A 259 -16.98 -15.95 2.60
C LYS A 259 -15.51 -15.56 2.66
N THR A 260 -15.19 -14.50 3.38
CA THR A 260 -13.84 -13.96 3.47
C THR A 260 -13.40 -13.90 4.92
N HIS A 261 -12.12 -14.15 5.17
CA HIS A 261 -11.45 -13.84 6.44
C HIS A 261 -10.26 -12.93 6.17
N GLY A 262 -9.77 -12.26 7.21
CA GLY A 262 -8.50 -11.55 7.19
C GLY A 262 -7.59 -12.01 8.30
N VAL A 263 -6.27 -11.85 8.13
CA VAL A 263 -5.29 -12.08 9.19
C VAL A 263 -4.22 -11.00 9.19
N LEU A 264 -3.98 -10.37 10.34
CA LEU A 264 -2.87 -9.45 10.62
C LEU A 264 -1.85 -10.14 11.53
N ILE A 265 -0.57 -10.07 11.20
CA ILE A 265 0.54 -10.49 12.07
C ILE A 265 1.25 -9.23 12.58
N LEU A 266 0.96 -8.82 13.82
CA LEU A 266 1.45 -7.55 14.39
C LEU A 266 2.89 -7.70 14.90
N ASN A 267 3.85 -7.47 14.01
CA ASN A 267 5.29 -7.47 14.29
C ASN A 267 5.96 -6.39 13.41
N SER A 268 7.01 -5.73 13.91
CA SER A 268 7.67 -4.63 13.19
C SER A 268 9.16 -4.85 12.90
N ASN A 269 9.72 -5.99 13.29
CA ASN A 269 11.07 -6.37 12.88
C ASN A 269 11.11 -6.66 11.36
N ILE A 270 12.31 -6.89 10.83
CA ILE A 270 12.49 -7.44 9.49
C ILE A 270 11.78 -8.80 9.42
N GLN A 271 10.85 -8.95 8.48
CA GLN A 271 9.96 -10.10 8.38
C GLN A 271 9.70 -10.50 6.93
N GLU A 272 9.20 -11.70 6.68
CA GLU A 272 8.87 -12.19 5.34
C GLU A 272 7.75 -13.24 5.37
N VAL A 273 7.05 -13.41 4.25
CA VAL A 273 6.08 -14.50 4.04
C VAL A 273 6.40 -15.31 2.79
N THR A 274 6.55 -16.63 2.93
CA THR A 274 6.54 -17.56 1.80
C THR A 274 5.13 -18.11 1.60
N LEU A 275 4.57 -17.87 0.43
CA LEU A 275 3.33 -18.49 -0.03
C LEU A 275 3.64 -19.73 -0.88
N GLY A 276 2.80 -20.77 -0.81
CA GLY A 276 3.01 -22.01 -1.56
C GLY A 276 1.76 -22.86 -1.81
N PRO A 277 1.83 -23.88 -2.69
CA PRO A 277 0.67 -24.60 -3.27
C PRO A 277 0.01 -25.66 -2.36
N GLY A 278 0.16 -25.53 -1.04
CA GLY A 278 -0.52 -26.39 -0.05
C GLY A 278 -2.05 -26.44 -0.23
N PRO A 279 -2.76 -25.29 -0.41
CA PRO A 279 -2.27 -23.91 -0.20
C PRO A 279 -1.79 -23.70 1.23
N HIS A 280 -0.66 -22.99 1.39
CA HIS A 280 -0.05 -22.75 2.69
C HIS A 280 0.70 -21.41 2.73
N LEU A 281 0.96 -20.93 3.95
CA LEU A 281 1.80 -19.77 4.24
C LEU A 281 2.85 -20.15 5.30
N ILE A 282 4.05 -19.63 5.15
CA ILE A 282 5.13 -19.64 6.14
C ILE A 282 5.47 -18.19 6.45
N TYR A 283 5.32 -17.77 7.70
CA TYR A 283 5.76 -16.46 8.18
C TYR A 283 7.10 -16.60 8.89
N ARG A 284 8.03 -15.67 8.64
CA ARG A 284 9.30 -15.53 9.37
C ARG A 284 9.49 -14.09 9.84
N THR A 285 10.13 -13.91 11.00
CA THR A 285 10.58 -12.60 11.48
C THR A 285 11.89 -12.73 12.25
N LEU A 286 12.71 -11.68 12.16
CA LEU A 286 13.98 -11.57 12.86
C LEU A 286 13.84 -11.03 14.30
N GLY A 287 12.64 -10.86 14.84
CA GLY A 287 12.49 -10.41 16.23
C GLY A 287 11.07 -10.34 16.76
N GLY A 288 10.93 -9.68 17.92
CA GLY A 288 9.64 -9.46 18.58
C GLY A 288 8.96 -10.75 19.05
N ASN A 289 7.63 -10.76 19.05
CA ASN A 289 6.77 -11.91 19.32
C ASN A 289 5.81 -12.18 18.14
N LEU A 290 5.08 -13.30 18.18
CA LEU A 290 3.97 -13.56 17.26
C LEU A 290 2.66 -13.09 17.89
N ASP A 291 2.11 -11.96 17.44
CA ASP A 291 0.82 -11.43 17.89
C ASP A 291 -0.14 -11.35 16.69
N ILE A 292 -1.04 -12.32 16.57
CA ILE A 292 -1.81 -12.59 15.34
C ILE A 292 -3.29 -12.30 15.58
N TYR A 293 -3.95 -11.59 14.65
CA TYR A 293 -5.36 -11.21 14.73
C TYR A 293 -6.11 -11.77 13.52
N TYR A 294 -7.26 -12.40 13.76
CA TYR A 294 -8.09 -13.08 12.78
C TYR A 294 -9.48 -12.44 12.73
N PHE A 295 -9.92 -12.07 11.53
CA PHE A 295 -11.14 -11.31 11.28
C PHE A 295 -12.16 -12.17 10.53
N PRO A 296 -13.39 -12.39 11.06
CA PRO A 296 -14.36 -13.34 10.48
C PRO A 296 -15.01 -12.94 9.16
N GLY A 297 -15.03 -11.66 8.74
CA GLY A 297 -15.95 -11.21 7.70
C GLY A 297 -17.41 -11.35 8.18
N PRO A 298 -18.36 -11.93 7.41
CA PRO A 298 -18.13 -12.79 6.25
C PRO A 298 -17.82 -12.13 4.90
N THR A 299 -18.05 -10.82 4.69
CA THR A 299 -17.73 -10.18 3.39
C THR A 299 -16.32 -9.58 3.33
N PRO A 300 -15.71 -9.35 2.15
CA PRO A 300 -14.40 -8.70 2.05
C PRO A 300 -14.36 -7.30 2.68
N GLU A 301 -15.40 -6.50 2.46
CA GLU A 301 -15.52 -5.14 3.02
C GLU A 301 -15.62 -5.17 4.54
N GLU A 302 -16.41 -6.08 5.08
CA GLU A 302 -16.59 -6.30 6.53
C GLU A 302 -15.30 -6.80 7.20
N VAL A 303 -14.46 -7.59 6.51
CA VAL A 303 -13.11 -7.92 7.00
C VAL A 303 -12.23 -6.67 7.12
N VAL A 304 -12.27 -5.77 6.13
CA VAL A 304 -11.49 -4.52 6.16
C VAL A 304 -12.00 -3.60 7.27
N GLN A 305 -13.32 -3.48 7.46
CA GLN A 305 -13.93 -2.78 8.60
C GLN A 305 -13.50 -3.37 9.95
N GLN A 306 -13.49 -4.71 10.09
CA GLN A 306 -13.04 -5.39 11.32
C GLN A 306 -11.55 -5.15 11.60
N TYR A 307 -10.72 -5.10 10.56
CA TYR A 307 -9.29 -4.74 10.65
C TYR A 307 -9.09 -3.27 11.06
N GLN A 308 -9.80 -2.31 10.44
CA GLN A 308 -9.78 -0.90 10.85
C GLN A 308 -10.42 -0.67 12.22
N THR A 309 -11.31 -1.54 12.70
CA THR A 309 -11.81 -1.51 14.09
C THR A 309 -10.70 -1.83 15.09
N LEU A 310 -9.74 -2.69 14.72
CA LEU A 310 -8.53 -2.96 15.51
C LEU A 310 -7.50 -1.84 15.37
N VAL A 311 -7.12 -1.45 14.15
CA VAL A 311 -5.97 -0.56 13.89
C VAL A 311 -6.32 0.93 13.82
N GLY A 312 -7.61 1.26 13.70
CA GLY A 312 -8.19 2.59 13.51
C GLY A 312 -8.60 2.87 12.05
N PRO A 313 -9.75 3.53 11.80
CA PRO A 313 -10.19 3.91 10.46
C PRO A 313 -9.34 5.03 9.85
N PRO A 314 -9.37 5.20 8.52
CA PRO A 314 -8.62 6.25 7.82
C PRO A 314 -9.05 7.67 8.20
N SER A 315 -8.14 8.63 8.10
CA SER A 315 -8.44 10.04 8.29
C SER A 315 -9.27 10.57 7.13
N MET A 316 -10.20 11.49 7.42
CA MET A 316 -10.90 12.27 6.40
C MET A 316 -10.00 13.41 5.87
N PRO A 317 -9.65 13.46 4.57
CA PRO A 317 -8.97 14.60 3.96
C PRO A 317 -9.90 15.82 3.82
N ALA A 318 -9.32 16.98 3.52
CA ALA A 318 -10.09 18.13 3.06
C ALA A 318 -10.73 17.84 1.68
N TYR A 319 -11.85 18.49 1.35
CA TYR A 319 -12.53 18.32 0.05
C TYR A 319 -11.61 18.70 -1.12
N TRP A 320 -10.77 19.72 -0.95
CA TRP A 320 -9.79 20.13 -1.96
C TRP A 320 -8.66 19.11 -2.15
N ALA A 321 -8.36 18.24 -1.18
CA ALA A 321 -7.29 17.25 -1.29
C ALA A 321 -7.52 16.25 -2.43
N PHE A 322 -8.79 15.99 -2.76
CA PHE A 322 -9.23 15.16 -3.87
C PHE A 322 -9.18 15.83 -5.24
N GLY A 323 -8.78 17.11 -5.30
CA GLY A 323 -8.56 17.80 -6.57
C GLY A 323 -7.36 17.24 -7.35
N PHE A 324 -7.14 17.78 -8.55
CA PHE A 324 -5.91 17.47 -9.28
C PHE A 324 -4.71 18.20 -8.67
N GLN A 325 -3.61 17.47 -8.52
CA GLN A 325 -2.36 17.98 -7.95
C GLN A 325 -1.27 17.96 -9.02
N LEU A 326 -0.52 19.05 -9.16
CA LEU A 326 0.62 19.18 -10.06
C LEU A 326 1.89 19.46 -9.27
N GLY A 327 2.96 18.73 -9.55
CA GLY A 327 4.28 19.03 -9.01
C GLY A 327 5.39 18.44 -9.85
N ARG A 328 6.63 18.72 -9.45
CA ARG A 328 7.82 18.02 -9.93
C ARG A 328 8.99 18.30 -9.01
N ARG A 329 9.98 17.42 -9.09
CA ARG A 329 11.35 17.71 -8.70
C ARG A 329 12.07 18.46 -9.83
N GLY A 330 13.07 19.25 -9.48
CA GLY A 330 13.88 20.04 -10.40
C GLY A 330 13.12 21.19 -11.05
N TYR A 331 12.24 21.89 -10.32
CA TYR A 331 11.82 23.23 -10.75
C TYR A 331 13.06 24.13 -10.82
N ALA A 332 13.23 24.92 -11.88
CA ALA A 332 14.43 25.74 -12.06
C ALA A 332 14.46 26.96 -11.13
N ASN A 333 13.28 27.43 -10.68
CA ASN A 333 13.03 28.52 -9.73
C ASN A 333 11.50 28.68 -9.53
N LEU A 334 11.08 29.74 -8.83
CA LEU A 334 9.65 30.05 -8.61
C LEU A 334 8.90 30.42 -9.90
N ASP A 335 9.51 31.18 -10.81
CA ASP A 335 8.87 31.58 -12.07
C ASP A 335 8.62 30.34 -12.96
N ASP A 336 9.59 29.41 -13.00
CA ASP A 336 9.49 28.10 -13.67
C ASP A 336 8.34 27.23 -13.12
N MET A 337 7.98 27.38 -11.83
CA MET A 337 6.76 26.78 -11.27
C MET A 337 5.50 27.53 -11.70
N ILE A 338 5.50 28.86 -11.60
CA ILE A 338 4.35 29.72 -11.92
C ILE A 338 3.92 29.58 -13.39
N ASP A 339 4.87 29.54 -14.34
CA ASP A 339 4.57 29.40 -15.77
C ASP A 339 3.81 28.10 -16.10
N ARG A 340 4.15 26.99 -15.42
CA ARG A 340 3.47 25.69 -15.60
C ARG A 340 2.08 25.67 -15.00
N VAL A 341 1.92 26.30 -13.84
CA VAL A 341 0.61 26.48 -13.18
C VAL A 341 -0.30 27.33 -14.06
N ASN A 342 0.19 28.48 -14.52
CA ASN A 342 -0.54 29.37 -15.43
C ASN A 342 -0.92 28.65 -16.73
N SER A 343 0.01 27.97 -17.40
CA SER A 343 -0.28 27.20 -18.63
C SER A 343 -1.34 26.10 -18.43
N THR A 344 -1.35 25.44 -17.26
CA THR A 344 -2.34 24.42 -16.92
C THR A 344 -3.72 25.04 -16.62
N LEU A 345 -3.76 26.23 -16.01
CA LEU A 345 -5.00 26.95 -15.75
C LEU A 345 -5.58 27.62 -17.02
N GLU A 346 -4.74 28.19 -17.88
CA GLU A 346 -5.12 28.86 -19.14
C GLU A 346 -5.70 27.89 -20.17
N SER A 347 -5.19 26.66 -20.21
CA SER A 347 -5.77 25.56 -21.01
C SER A 347 -7.12 25.07 -20.47
N GLY A 348 -7.54 25.51 -19.28
CA GLY A 348 -8.82 25.12 -18.67
C GLY A 348 -8.82 23.73 -18.07
N VAL A 349 -7.65 23.15 -17.77
CA VAL A 349 -7.53 21.91 -16.99
C VAL A 349 -7.86 22.24 -15.52
N PRO A 350 -8.60 21.38 -14.79
CA PRO A 350 -8.77 21.54 -13.34
C PRO A 350 -7.44 21.36 -12.58
N LEU A 351 -7.16 22.20 -11.60
CA LEU A 351 -5.92 22.18 -10.80
C LEU A 351 -6.19 22.79 -9.43
N GLU A 352 -6.07 21.98 -8.36
CA GLU A 352 -6.39 22.39 -6.99
C GLU A 352 -5.15 22.64 -6.13
N THR A 353 -4.07 21.89 -6.36
CA THR A 353 -2.89 21.89 -5.50
C THR A 353 -1.61 21.89 -6.33
N VAL A 354 -0.66 22.72 -5.91
CA VAL A 354 0.69 22.77 -6.48
C VAL A 354 1.67 22.23 -5.44
N VAL A 355 2.50 21.26 -5.81
CA VAL A 355 3.44 20.58 -4.92
C VAL A 355 4.87 21.01 -5.26
N ALA A 356 5.50 21.76 -4.35
CA ALA A 356 6.90 22.13 -4.43
C ALA A 356 7.79 21.08 -3.74
N ASP A 357 8.77 20.52 -4.46
CA ASP A 357 9.81 19.66 -3.91
C ASP A 357 10.91 20.49 -3.20
N ILE A 358 11.93 19.82 -2.67
CA ILE A 358 13.08 20.34 -1.91
C ILE A 358 13.85 21.52 -2.55
N GLU A 359 13.58 21.90 -3.81
CA GLU A 359 14.14 23.10 -4.43
C GLU A 359 13.63 24.42 -3.81
N TYR A 360 12.55 24.41 -3.01
CA TYR A 360 12.16 25.60 -2.24
C TYR A 360 13.06 25.87 -1.01
N MET A 361 13.88 24.90 -0.60
CA MET A 361 14.66 24.91 0.65
C MET A 361 16.09 25.43 0.46
N GLU A 362 16.64 26.16 1.43
CA GLU A 362 18.04 26.59 1.42
C GLU A 362 19.01 25.41 1.69
N ASP A 363 19.73 24.94 0.66
CA ASP A 363 20.53 23.69 0.63
C ASP A 363 19.75 22.44 1.14
N SER A 364 18.44 22.36 0.87
CA SER A 364 17.57 21.25 1.31
C SER A 364 17.50 21.02 2.84
N LYS A 365 17.83 22.03 3.65
CA LYS A 365 17.89 21.93 5.13
C LYS A 365 16.51 22.01 5.80
N VAL A 366 16.42 21.42 7.00
CA VAL A 366 15.30 21.53 7.96
C VAL A 366 15.87 21.96 9.34
N PHE A 367 15.03 22.47 10.25
CA PHE A 367 15.44 23.46 11.26
C PHE A 367 15.75 22.96 12.70
N THR A 368 16.67 23.67 13.36
CA THR A 368 17.07 23.64 14.80
C THR A 368 17.41 22.29 15.46
N LEU A 369 17.61 22.29 16.79
CA LEU A 369 18.39 21.29 17.54
C LEU A 369 17.73 20.83 18.87
N ASN A 370 16.54 21.33 19.23
CA ASN A 370 15.94 21.08 20.56
C ASN A 370 15.06 19.81 20.59
N ALA A 371 15.54 18.72 19.99
CA ALA A 371 14.84 17.43 19.86
C ALA A 371 15.74 16.27 20.31
N ARG A 372 15.17 15.06 20.37
CA ARG A 372 15.98 13.83 20.34
C ARG A 372 16.18 13.36 18.90
N PHE A 373 17.25 12.62 18.70
CA PHE A 373 17.64 11.99 17.44
C PHE A 373 18.08 10.54 17.70
N VAL A 374 18.26 9.75 16.65
CA VAL A 374 18.84 8.41 16.74
C VAL A 374 20.25 8.50 17.34
N GLU A 375 20.52 7.71 18.37
CA GLU A 375 21.82 7.68 19.06
C GLU A 375 22.51 6.32 18.94
N TRP A 376 23.82 6.34 18.76
CA TRP A 376 24.73 5.20 18.96
C TRP A 376 24.55 4.63 20.38
N SER A 377 24.42 3.31 20.50
CA SER A 377 24.13 2.65 21.78
C SER A 377 25.23 2.82 22.85
N ASN A 378 26.46 3.16 22.45
CA ASN A 378 27.56 3.52 23.35
C ASN A 378 28.63 4.37 22.64
N ARG A 379 29.59 4.90 23.41
CA ARG A 379 30.65 5.82 22.92
C ARG A 379 31.75 5.17 22.07
N GLU A 380 31.90 3.85 22.12
CA GLU A 380 32.96 3.12 21.38
C GLU A 380 32.54 2.83 19.94
N LEU A 381 31.23 2.90 19.64
CA LEU A 381 30.66 2.79 18.29
C LEU A 381 30.49 4.14 17.59
N VAL A 382 30.76 5.27 18.26
CA VAL A 382 30.64 6.60 17.65
C VAL A 382 31.77 6.82 16.63
N ASP A 383 31.39 7.02 15.38
CA ASP A 383 32.30 7.26 14.26
C ASP A 383 33.00 8.65 14.32
N ASP A 384 33.85 8.90 13.32
CA ASP A 384 34.56 10.17 13.19
C ASP A 384 33.69 11.34 12.69
N LEU A 385 32.46 11.11 12.18
CA LEU A 385 31.59 12.19 11.69
C LEU A 385 31.25 13.17 12.81
N ASN A 386 31.02 12.67 14.02
CA ASN A 386 30.71 13.50 15.18
C ASN A 386 31.84 14.50 15.52
N LYS A 387 33.09 14.25 15.10
CA LYS A 387 34.23 15.15 15.31
C LYS A 387 34.29 16.31 14.29
N LEU A 388 33.57 16.20 13.17
CA LEU A 388 33.52 17.21 12.11
C LEU A 388 32.74 18.48 12.54
N TYR A 389 31.77 18.34 13.45
CA TYR A 389 30.87 19.41 13.85
C TYR A 389 30.96 19.70 15.36
N VAL A 390 31.10 20.99 15.71
CA VAL A 390 31.26 21.46 17.11
C VAL A 390 30.08 21.04 18.01
N LEU A 391 28.89 20.89 17.43
CA LEU A 391 27.64 20.56 18.13
C LEU A 391 27.49 19.06 18.45
N THR A 392 28.12 18.19 17.67
CA THR A 392 28.01 16.72 17.81
C THR A 392 29.24 16.10 18.49
N ASN A 393 30.34 16.84 18.60
CA ASN A 393 31.60 16.35 19.14
C ASN A 393 31.46 15.90 20.60
N GLY A 394 31.63 14.60 20.85
CA GLY A 394 31.47 13.98 22.18
C GLY A 394 30.03 13.59 22.56
N THR A 395 29.06 13.75 21.64
CA THR A 395 27.68 13.23 21.74
C THR A 395 27.58 11.78 21.23
N LEU A 396 26.42 11.16 21.42
CA LEU A 396 26.08 9.84 20.88
C LEU A 396 25.30 9.92 19.56
N LEU A 397 25.06 11.10 18.99
CA LEU A 397 24.23 11.26 17.79
C LEU A 397 24.73 10.38 16.64
N MET A 398 23.82 9.64 16.00
CA MET A 398 24.14 8.91 14.76
C MET A 398 23.96 9.87 13.58
N LEU A 399 25.06 10.50 13.17
CA LEU A 399 25.10 11.30 11.96
C LEU A 399 25.07 10.42 10.70
N SER A 400 24.35 10.86 9.68
CA SER A 400 24.21 10.12 8.42
C SER A 400 24.06 11.09 7.23
N ASN A 401 23.63 10.62 6.05
CA ASN A 401 23.63 11.43 4.82
C ASN A 401 22.23 11.42 4.17
N ALA A 402 21.79 12.57 3.67
CA ALA A 402 20.49 12.75 3.00
C ALA A 402 20.59 13.86 1.94
N TRP A 403 19.48 14.53 1.59
CA TRP A 403 19.51 15.64 0.61
C TRP A 403 20.39 16.85 1.03
N PRO A 404 20.49 17.25 2.31
CA PRO A 404 21.45 18.28 2.73
C PRO A 404 22.90 17.91 2.43
N LYS A 405 23.68 18.91 2.04
CA LYS A 405 25.12 18.76 1.71
C LYS A 405 26.01 18.30 2.88
N ASN A 406 25.59 18.57 4.11
CA ASN A 406 26.29 18.16 5.33
C ASN A 406 25.59 16.93 5.93
N ASN A 407 26.27 16.21 6.84
CA ASN A 407 25.65 15.12 7.56
C ASN A 407 24.41 15.59 8.35
N VAL A 408 23.41 14.72 8.43
CA VAL A 408 22.11 14.95 9.10
C VAL A 408 21.99 14.06 10.34
N ALA A 409 21.09 14.41 11.25
CA ALA A 409 20.67 13.56 12.35
C ALA A 409 19.19 13.18 12.19
N THR A 410 18.88 11.89 12.31
CA THR A 410 17.52 11.35 12.14
C THR A 410 16.69 11.56 13.42
N PRO A 411 15.57 12.30 13.43
CA PRO A 411 14.81 12.57 14.67
C PRO A 411 14.22 11.34 15.37
N ASP A 412 14.31 11.28 16.71
CA ASP A 412 13.66 10.24 17.52
C ASP A 412 12.19 10.62 17.74
N PHE A 413 11.36 10.31 16.74
CA PHE A 413 9.90 10.47 16.80
C PHE A 413 9.23 9.53 17.82
N MET A 414 9.99 8.67 18.51
CA MET A 414 9.49 7.84 19.62
C MET A 414 9.88 8.40 21.00
N ASP A 415 10.42 9.63 21.07
CA ASP A 415 10.85 10.29 22.31
C ASP A 415 9.72 10.34 23.38
N PRO A 416 9.84 9.58 24.49
CA PRO A 416 8.82 9.54 25.55
C PRO A 416 8.79 10.82 26.40
N SER A 417 9.74 11.75 26.22
CA SER A 417 9.70 13.07 26.86
C SER A 417 8.98 14.15 26.02
N GLY A 418 8.58 13.84 24.78
CA GLY A 418 7.84 14.76 23.91
C GLY A 418 8.61 15.98 23.43
N ASN A 419 9.94 16.03 23.59
CA ASN A 419 10.75 17.14 23.09
C ASN A 419 10.78 17.13 21.56
N THR A 420 10.95 15.96 20.93
CA THR A 420 10.88 15.83 19.46
C THR A 420 9.51 16.25 18.91
N GLU A 421 8.42 15.90 19.61
CA GLU A 421 7.07 16.34 19.24
C GLU A 421 6.94 17.87 19.29
N ASN A 422 7.30 18.49 20.42
CA ASN A 422 7.18 19.94 20.60
C ASN A 422 8.11 20.72 19.65
N TRP A 423 9.31 20.21 19.36
CA TRP A 423 10.19 20.75 18.33
C TRP A 423 9.53 20.69 16.95
N TRP A 424 8.99 19.54 16.54
CA TRP A 424 8.35 19.39 15.23
C TRP A 424 7.13 20.31 15.05
N ILE A 425 6.31 20.47 16.10
CA ILE A 425 5.20 21.45 16.12
C ILE A 425 5.74 22.89 15.98
N ASN A 426 6.81 23.24 16.70
CA ASN A 426 7.42 24.57 16.64
C ASN A 426 8.03 24.87 15.26
N GLU A 427 8.74 23.93 14.62
CA GLU A 427 9.27 24.16 13.27
C GLU A 427 8.15 24.27 12.22
N PHE A 428 7.04 23.54 12.39
CA PHE A 428 5.83 23.73 11.59
C PHE A 428 5.26 25.15 11.75
N GLU A 429 5.17 25.65 12.98
CA GLU A 429 4.67 27.01 13.24
C GLU A 429 5.61 28.08 12.64
N LEU A 430 6.91 27.96 12.89
CA LEU A 430 7.92 28.90 12.38
C LEU A 430 8.03 28.90 10.85
N PHE A 431 7.84 27.75 10.19
CA PHE A 431 7.78 27.71 8.73
C PHE A 431 6.45 28.25 8.19
N HIS A 432 5.31 27.91 8.81
CA HIS A 432 3.99 28.40 8.39
C HIS A 432 3.84 29.93 8.54
N GLN A 433 4.55 30.55 9.49
CA GLN A 433 4.66 32.01 9.62
C GLN A 433 5.40 32.69 8.43
N GLN A 434 6.17 31.94 7.64
CA GLN A 434 6.92 32.43 6.48
C GLN A 434 6.31 32.00 5.15
N VAL A 435 5.79 30.77 5.08
CA VAL A 435 5.13 30.16 3.91
C VAL A 435 3.82 29.55 4.38
N ALA A 436 2.68 30.16 4.05
CA ALA A 436 1.37 29.64 4.42
C ALA A 436 0.98 28.45 3.53
N PHE A 437 1.47 27.25 3.87
CA PHE A 437 1.14 25.99 3.21
C PHE A 437 -0.17 25.39 3.74
N ASP A 438 -1.03 24.87 2.86
CA ASP A 438 -2.31 24.25 3.25
C ASP A 438 -2.21 22.78 3.71
N SER A 439 -1.06 22.13 3.48
CA SER A 439 -0.79 20.73 3.84
C SER A 439 0.71 20.41 3.70
N VAL A 440 1.12 19.22 4.16
CA VAL A 440 2.49 18.70 4.02
C VAL A 440 2.53 17.30 3.40
N TRP A 441 3.63 17.00 2.72
CA TRP A 441 4.04 15.68 2.27
C TRP A 441 5.34 15.33 2.99
N ILE A 442 5.37 14.16 3.64
CA ILE A 442 6.57 13.63 4.29
C ILE A 442 7.14 12.46 3.47
N ASP A 443 8.40 12.58 3.11
CA ASP A 443 9.15 11.68 2.22
C ASP A 443 10.46 11.24 2.89
N MET A 444 11.16 10.27 2.30
CA MET A 444 12.44 9.72 2.81
C MET A 444 12.34 9.08 4.22
N ASN A 445 11.13 8.73 4.66
CA ASN A 445 10.79 8.44 6.05
C ASN A 445 10.70 6.94 6.40
N GLU A 446 11.51 6.10 5.77
CA GLU A 446 11.70 4.68 6.10
C GLU A 446 12.46 4.38 7.42
N PRO A 447 13.43 5.17 7.93
CA PRO A 447 14.09 6.36 7.36
C PRO A 447 15.16 6.00 6.32
N THR A 448 15.33 6.86 5.32
CA THR A 448 16.44 6.75 4.34
C THR A 448 17.73 7.39 4.86
N SER A 449 18.87 6.78 4.58
CA SER A 449 20.19 7.41 4.69
C SER A 449 21.08 6.98 3.52
N PHE A 450 21.63 7.92 2.76
CA PHE A 450 22.47 7.61 1.59
C PHE A 450 23.87 7.12 1.96
N PHE A 451 24.47 6.34 1.05
CA PHE A 451 25.91 6.02 1.02
C PHE A 451 26.49 5.38 2.30
N VAL A 452 25.69 4.58 3.01
CA VAL A 452 26.12 3.95 4.26
C VAL A 452 27.05 2.77 3.97
N GLU A 453 28.16 2.69 4.70
CA GLU A 453 29.28 1.77 4.43
C GLU A 453 29.54 0.81 5.61
N PRO A 454 30.10 -0.39 5.40
CA PRO A 454 30.64 -1.21 6.48
C PRO A 454 31.96 -0.64 7.04
N THR A 455 32.21 -0.82 8.34
CA THR A 455 33.50 -0.44 8.96
C THR A 455 34.72 -1.18 8.41
N GLU A 456 34.51 -2.37 7.85
CA GLU A 456 35.55 -3.22 7.26
C GLU A 456 35.10 -3.70 5.88
N GLY A 457 35.86 -3.38 4.82
CA GLY A 457 35.54 -3.84 3.47
C GLY A 457 36.36 -3.15 2.38
N PRO A 458 36.09 -3.41 1.09
CA PRO A 458 36.82 -2.79 -0.03
C PRO A 458 36.75 -1.25 -0.04
N ASN A 459 35.69 -0.68 0.54
CA ASN A 459 35.45 0.76 0.60
C ASN A 459 35.94 1.40 1.91
N SER A 460 36.28 0.62 2.95
CA SER A 460 36.58 1.18 4.28
C SER A 460 37.85 2.04 4.31
N GLU A 461 38.78 1.85 3.37
CA GLU A 461 39.97 2.69 3.17
C GLU A 461 39.67 4.07 2.55
N ILE A 462 38.42 4.37 2.15
CA ILE A 462 38.05 5.67 1.58
C ILE A 462 37.54 6.62 2.67
N GLU A 463 38.20 7.78 2.80
CA GLU A 463 37.81 8.88 3.69
C GLU A 463 36.66 9.70 3.10
N TRP A 464 35.46 9.14 3.09
CA TRP A 464 34.21 9.89 2.92
C TRP A 464 33.58 10.27 4.27
N ASN A 465 32.83 11.37 4.30
CA ASN A 465 31.99 11.76 5.43
C ASN A 465 30.65 10.98 5.38
N HIS A 466 30.73 9.65 5.39
CA HIS A 466 29.59 8.72 5.34
C HIS A 466 29.46 7.96 6.68
N LEU A 467 28.24 7.57 7.03
CA LEU A 467 27.96 6.70 8.18
C LEU A 467 28.60 5.32 7.97
N LYS A 468 29.33 4.81 8.97
CA LYS A 468 29.99 3.49 8.90
C LYS A 468 29.45 2.51 9.95
N CYS A 469 28.78 1.44 9.52
CA CYS A 469 28.14 0.46 10.39
C CYS A 469 29.09 -0.69 10.77
N PRO A 470 29.17 -1.09 12.06
CA PRO A 470 30.18 -2.02 12.56
C PRO A 470 29.91 -3.49 12.19
N THR A 471 30.82 -4.08 11.42
CA THR A 471 30.75 -5.49 10.97
C THR A 471 30.92 -6.51 12.09
N ASN A 472 31.75 -6.18 13.08
CA ASN A 472 32.23 -7.09 14.14
C ASN A 472 31.58 -6.84 15.52
N ALA A 473 30.34 -6.34 15.57
CA ALA A 473 29.62 -6.05 16.81
C ALA A 473 29.34 -7.32 17.66
N THR A 474 30.20 -7.56 18.66
CA THR A 474 30.38 -8.89 19.28
C THR A 474 29.26 -9.39 20.20
N GLU A 475 28.23 -8.59 20.48
CA GLU A 475 27.18 -8.94 21.46
C GLU A 475 25.78 -9.17 20.86
N LYS A 476 25.51 -8.65 19.65
CA LYS A 476 24.36 -8.99 18.80
C LYS A 476 24.59 -8.38 17.41
N ASN A 477 24.66 -9.21 16.38
CA ASN A 477 24.83 -8.73 15.02
C ASN A 477 23.45 -8.40 14.43
N TYR A 478 22.99 -7.17 14.66
CA TYR A 478 21.72 -6.66 14.13
C TYR A 478 21.81 -6.35 12.63
N ASP A 479 22.97 -5.87 12.20
CA ASP A 479 23.27 -5.44 10.84
C ASP A 479 23.59 -6.63 9.91
N TYR A 480 24.25 -7.68 10.43
CA TYR A 480 24.47 -8.97 9.76
C TYR A 480 23.94 -10.16 10.62
N PRO A 481 22.62 -10.40 10.68
CA PRO A 481 22.04 -11.53 11.43
C PRO A 481 22.42 -12.90 10.84
N ASN A 482 22.42 -13.96 11.67
CA ASN A 482 22.74 -15.34 11.25
C ASN A 482 21.79 -15.88 10.16
N TYR A 483 20.63 -15.24 9.99
CA TYR A 483 19.72 -15.47 8.87
C TYR A 483 19.53 -14.17 8.10
N ALA A 484 20.11 -14.09 6.91
CA ALA A 484 19.77 -13.06 5.95
C ALA A 484 18.38 -13.37 5.35
N THR A 485 17.40 -12.49 5.59
CA THR A 485 16.10 -12.55 4.92
C THR A 485 16.21 -12.20 3.44
N TRP A 486 15.16 -12.49 2.66
CA TRP A 486 15.08 -12.04 1.26
C TRP A 486 15.21 -10.52 1.07
N ALA A 487 15.00 -9.72 2.12
CA ALA A 487 15.23 -8.27 2.13
C ALA A 487 16.70 -7.84 1.89
N SER A 488 17.67 -8.75 2.05
CA SER A 488 19.09 -8.53 1.71
C SER A 488 19.43 -9.12 0.34
N PHE A 489 19.08 -10.39 0.11
CA PHE A 489 19.37 -11.11 -1.14
C PHE A 489 18.74 -10.50 -2.41
N MET A 490 17.63 -9.75 -2.31
CA MET A 490 16.97 -9.13 -3.46
C MET A 490 17.69 -7.89 -4.03
N TYR A 491 18.76 -7.45 -3.36
CA TYR A 491 19.53 -6.26 -3.69
C TYR A 491 21.04 -6.56 -3.85
N ASP A 492 21.53 -7.67 -3.26
CA ASP A 492 22.96 -8.01 -3.09
C ASP A 492 23.65 -7.07 -2.07
N GLU A 493 22.90 -6.70 -1.02
CA GLU A 493 23.20 -5.61 -0.08
C GLU A 493 22.89 -6.00 1.38
N GLU A 494 23.50 -5.31 2.33
CA GLU A 494 23.24 -5.42 3.77
C GLU A 494 21.89 -4.83 4.23
N LEU A 495 21.44 -5.21 5.43
CA LEU A 495 20.17 -4.69 6.00
C LEU A 495 20.24 -3.19 6.37
N PHE A 496 21.43 -2.59 6.53
CA PHE A 496 21.59 -1.16 6.76
C PHE A 496 21.72 -0.34 5.47
N THR A 497 21.65 -0.95 4.29
CA THR A 497 21.77 -0.21 3.03
C THR A 497 20.59 0.76 2.84
N ASP A 498 20.91 1.95 2.32
CA ASP A 498 20.05 3.12 2.27
C ASP A 498 19.35 3.51 3.59
N THR A 499 19.91 3.18 4.77
CA THR A 499 19.29 3.49 6.07
C THR A 499 20.30 3.64 7.22
N ASN A 500 19.84 4.03 8.41
CA ASN A 500 20.70 4.13 9.61
C ASN A 500 21.06 2.72 10.15
N CYS A 501 22.26 2.55 10.72
CA CYS A 501 22.71 1.27 11.29
C CYS A 501 21.72 0.74 12.34
N LEU A 502 21.41 -0.55 12.30
CA LEU A 502 20.26 -1.12 13.02
C LEU A 502 20.46 -1.23 14.54
N LEU A 503 21.70 -1.15 15.00
CA LEU A 503 22.06 -0.97 16.41
C LEU A 503 21.79 0.45 16.96
N GLY A 504 21.51 1.42 16.08
CA GLY A 504 21.11 2.78 16.46
C GLY A 504 19.81 2.77 17.26
N THR A 505 19.70 3.67 18.24
CA THR A 505 18.66 3.61 19.27
C THR A 505 17.62 4.72 19.17
N MET A 506 16.39 4.39 19.55
CA MET A 506 15.19 5.24 19.56
C MET A 506 14.47 5.15 20.92
N ALA A 507 13.43 5.98 21.10
CA ALA A 507 12.65 6.08 22.32
C ALA A 507 13.52 6.34 23.55
N ALA A 508 14.42 7.32 23.46
CA ALA A 508 15.42 7.64 24.48
C ALA A 508 16.32 6.45 24.89
N GLY A 509 16.80 5.66 23.92
CA GLY A 509 17.71 4.54 24.14
C GLY A 509 17.04 3.22 24.56
N LYS A 510 15.70 3.17 24.55
CA LYS A 510 14.93 2.00 24.99
C LYS A 510 14.84 0.89 23.93
N HIS A 511 14.84 1.25 22.65
CA HIS A 511 14.64 0.33 21.53
C HIS A 511 15.71 0.56 20.45
N THR A 512 16.02 -0.45 19.65
CA THR A 512 16.91 -0.34 18.49
C THR A 512 16.11 -0.18 17.19
N LEU A 513 16.71 0.42 16.16
CA LEU A 513 16.15 0.49 14.81
C LEU A 513 15.83 -0.90 14.25
N TYR A 514 16.61 -1.92 14.61
CA TYR A 514 16.30 -3.34 14.32
C TYR A 514 14.87 -3.77 14.70
N ASP A 515 14.31 -3.22 15.78
CA ASP A 515 12.94 -3.45 16.25
C ASP A 515 11.94 -2.42 15.69
N THR A 516 12.35 -1.14 15.59
CA THR A 516 11.42 -0.01 15.37
C THR A 516 11.43 0.61 13.98
N ARG A 517 12.37 0.26 13.09
CA ARG A 517 12.56 0.93 11.79
C ARG A 517 11.29 0.96 10.94
N ASN A 518 10.60 -0.18 10.79
CA ASN A 518 9.33 -0.26 10.06
C ASN A 518 8.17 0.57 10.70
N LEU A 519 8.38 1.18 11.88
CA LEU A 519 7.44 2.09 12.53
C LEU A 519 7.84 3.57 12.41
N TYR A 520 9.03 3.89 11.89
CA TYR A 520 9.55 5.26 11.86
C TYR A 520 8.60 6.19 11.09
N GLY A 521 8.19 5.78 9.88
CA GLY A 521 7.21 6.51 9.07
C GLY A 521 5.90 6.74 9.81
N LEU A 522 5.33 5.71 10.48
CA LEU A 522 4.10 5.83 11.26
C LEU A 522 4.23 6.87 12.39
N TRP A 523 5.31 6.83 13.17
CA TRP A 523 5.56 7.80 14.24
C TRP A 523 5.77 9.23 13.72
N MET A 524 6.51 9.39 12.62
CA MET A 524 6.64 10.68 11.94
C MET A 524 5.29 11.20 11.47
N THR A 525 4.43 10.35 10.88
CA THR A 525 3.08 10.75 10.43
C THR A 525 2.20 11.17 11.60
N MET A 526 2.25 10.47 12.74
CA MET A 526 1.50 10.83 13.95
C MET A 526 1.83 12.23 14.46
N HIS A 527 3.12 12.55 14.63
CA HIS A 527 3.58 13.87 15.08
C HIS A 527 3.35 14.95 14.03
N THR A 528 3.55 14.63 12.76
CA THR A 528 3.25 15.54 11.64
C THR A 528 1.76 15.89 11.60
N ARG A 529 0.87 14.92 11.84
CA ARG A 529 -0.59 15.17 11.88
C ARG A 529 -0.96 16.05 13.07
N LYS A 530 -0.33 15.83 14.22
CA LYS A 530 -0.51 16.64 15.42
C LYS A 530 -0.04 18.09 15.20
N ALA A 531 1.11 18.28 14.55
CA ALA A 531 1.62 19.60 14.18
C ALA A 531 0.71 20.31 13.16
N HIS A 532 0.33 19.61 12.09
CA HIS A 532 -0.60 20.10 11.07
C HIS A 532 -1.91 20.61 11.67
N ASP A 533 -2.65 19.76 12.41
CA ASP A 533 -3.95 20.11 12.96
C ASP A 533 -3.84 21.18 14.07
N GLN A 534 -2.68 21.28 14.76
CA GLN A 534 -2.42 22.36 15.72
C GLN A 534 -2.05 23.69 15.08
N VAL A 535 -1.30 23.73 13.98
CA VAL A 535 -0.84 24.99 13.35
C VAL A 535 -1.87 25.54 12.37
N LEU A 536 -2.42 24.70 11.48
CA LEU A 536 -3.33 25.12 10.41
C LEU A 536 -4.80 25.21 10.87
N LYS A 537 -5.17 24.50 11.95
CA LYS A 537 -6.57 24.35 12.45
C LYS A 537 -7.57 23.81 11.41
N LYS A 538 -7.08 23.11 10.39
CA LYS A 538 -7.85 22.57 9.26
C LYS A 538 -7.44 21.13 8.95
N ARG A 539 -8.28 20.40 8.21
CA ARG A 539 -7.86 19.21 7.46
C ARG A 539 -7.01 19.64 6.26
N GLY A 540 -6.13 18.75 5.84
CA GLY A 540 -5.27 18.93 4.66
C GLY A 540 -5.27 17.71 3.75
N ALA A 541 -4.26 17.64 2.90
CA ALA A 541 -3.97 16.58 1.96
C ALA A 541 -2.69 15.81 2.38
N MET A 542 -2.58 15.42 3.66
CA MET A 542 -1.32 14.84 4.16
C MET A 542 -0.98 13.51 3.49
N ILE A 543 0.28 13.35 3.09
CA ILE A 543 0.81 12.17 2.39
C ILE A 543 2.10 11.71 3.08
N SER A 544 2.24 10.40 3.33
CA SER A 544 3.49 9.77 3.78
C SER A 544 3.98 8.73 2.77
N ARG A 545 5.30 8.61 2.59
CA ARG A 545 5.86 7.50 1.81
C ARG A 545 5.84 6.20 2.62
N SER A 546 6.66 6.09 3.66
CA SER A 546 6.69 4.91 4.53
C SER A 546 5.38 4.78 5.33
N THR A 547 4.88 3.55 5.46
CA THR A 547 3.60 3.25 6.15
C THR A 547 3.64 1.90 6.89
N PHE A 548 2.77 1.75 7.89
CA PHE A 548 2.55 0.52 8.66
C PHE A 548 1.04 0.43 8.99
N PRO A 549 0.47 -0.73 9.40
CA PRO A 549 -0.86 -0.78 10.01
C PRO A 549 -1.07 0.35 11.03
N SER A 550 -2.23 1.02 10.97
CA SER A 550 -2.57 2.29 11.64
C SER A 550 -2.11 3.60 10.94
N SER A 551 -1.29 3.61 9.87
CA SER A 551 -0.87 4.86 9.20
C SER A 551 -2.03 5.67 8.59
N GLY A 552 -3.05 4.99 8.04
CA GLY A 552 -4.19 5.63 7.36
C GLY A 552 -4.99 6.60 8.22
N ARG A 553 -4.97 6.46 9.55
CA ARG A 553 -5.59 7.39 10.53
C ARG A 553 -5.04 8.81 10.48
N TYR A 554 -3.86 9.00 9.87
CA TYR A 554 -3.09 10.22 9.98
C TYR A 554 -2.79 10.86 8.61
N SER A 555 -2.45 10.05 7.60
CA SER A 555 -2.19 10.50 6.22
C SER A 555 -2.72 9.52 5.17
N GLY A 556 -2.79 9.98 3.92
CA GLY A 556 -2.71 9.11 2.75
C GLY A 556 -1.28 8.67 2.42
N HIS A 557 -1.11 8.11 1.23
CA HIS A 557 0.14 7.56 0.73
C HIS A 557 0.24 7.75 -0.80
N PHE A 558 1.45 7.76 -1.35
CA PHE A 558 1.69 7.68 -2.80
C PHE A 558 2.58 6.49 -3.09
N LEU A 559 2.29 5.76 -4.18
CA LEU A 559 2.92 4.48 -4.56
C LEU A 559 4.38 4.62 -5.07
N GLY A 560 5.12 5.56 -4.51
CA GLY A 560 6.55 5.75 -4.73
C GLY A 560 6.97 6.34 -6.05
N GLN A 561 8.29 6.28 -6.25
CA GLN A 561 9.02 6.83 -7.39
C GLN A 561 8.94 5.90 -8.61
N ASN A 562 7.72 5.68 -9.10
CA ASN A 562 7.40 4.84 -10.25
C ASN A 562 8.15 5.24 -11.55
N SER A 563 8.12 4.38 -12.57
CA SER A 563 8.70 4.68 -13.89
C SER A 563 7.64 5.02 -14.95
N ALA A 564 8.04 5.74 -15.99
CA ALA A 564 7.20 6.09 -17.13
C ALA A 564 7.03 4.90 -18.11
N LEU A 565 6.50 3.77 -17.60
CA LEU A 565 6.26 2.54 -18.34
C LEU A 565 4.77 2.14 -18.33
N TRP A 566 4.39 1.21 -19.21
CA TRP A 566 3.02 0.66 -19.26
C TRP A 566 2.77 -0.36 -18.15
N GLU A 567 3.84 -0.93 -17.62
CA GLU A 567 3.83 -1.85 -16.50
C GLU A 567 3.53 -1.10 -15.18
N ASP A 568 4.08 0.10 -14.98
CA ASP A 568 3.75 0.98 -13.84
C ASP A 568 2.30 1.48 -13.89
N LEU A 569 1.79 1.78 -15.09
CA LEU A 569 0.37 2.08 -15.31
C LEU A 569 -0.53 0.90 -14.87
N GLN A 570 -0.08 -0.35 -15.04
CA GLN A 570 -0.83 -1.54 -14.61
C GLN A 570 -0.71 -1.81 -13.10
N THR A 571 0.50 -1.72 -12.53
CA THR A 571 0.74 -2.02 -11.11
C THR A 571 0.17 -0.96 -10.18
N SER A 572 0.05 0.30 -10.62
CA SER A 572 -0.63 1.36 -9.87
C SER A 572 -2.09 1.05 -9.54
N ILE A 573 -2.81 0.33 -10.41
CA ILE A 573 -4.19 -0.12 -10.16
C ILE A 573 -4.23 -1.15 -9.03
N VAL A 574 -3.25 -2.08 -9.03
CA VAL A 574 -3.12 -3.12 -8.01
C VAL A 574 -2.78 -2.47 -6.67
N GLY A 575 -1.73 -1.65 -6.61
CA GLY A 575 -1.32 -0.95 -5.38
C GLY A 575 -2.42 -0.06 -4.80
N MET A 576 -3.19 0.66 -5.63
CA MET A 576 -4.33 1.46 -5.18
C MET A 576 -5.40 0.61 -4.46
N MET A 577 -5.69 -0.59 -4.98
CA MET A 577 -6.63 -1.52 -4.34
C MET A 577 -6.04 -2.15 -3.06
N GLU A 578 -4.75 -2.47 -3.05
CA GLU A 578 -4.06 -3.04 -1.88
C GLU A 578 -3.98 -2.04 -0.72
N PHE A 579 -3.67 -0.78 -0.98
CA PHE A 579 -3.69 0.25 0.06
C PHE A 579 -5.11 0.54 0.60
N ASN A 580 -6.16 0.29 -0.18
CA ASN A 580 -7.53 0.28 0.35
C ASN A 580 -7.73 -0.91 1.32
N ILE A 581 -7.24 -2.11 1.00
CA ILE A 581 -7.22 -3.27 1.92
C ILE A 581 -6.41 -2.97 3.19
N PHE A 582 -5.28 -2.26 3.09
CA PHE A 582 -4.46 -1.84 4.24
C PHE A 582 -5.06 -0.67 5.04
N GLY A 583 -6.21 -0.13 4.62
CA GLY A 583 -6.94 0.92 5.31
C GLY A 583 -6.42 2.34 5.06
N ILE A 584 -5.78 2.59 3.92
CA ILE A 584 -5.23 3.88 3.48
C ILE A 584 -5.84 4.25 2.11
N PRO A 585 -7.13 4.64 2.06
CA PRO A 585 -7.84 4.85 0.80
C PRO A 585 -7.39 6.10 0.02
N PHE A 586 -6.79 7.11 0.68
CA PHE A 586 -6.24 8.29 0.00
C PHE A 586 -4.87 7.95 -0.61
N VAL A 587 -4.92 7.28 -1.76
CA VAL A 587 -3.75 6.71 -2.44
C VAL A 587 -3.79 6.96 -3.96
N GLY A 588 -2.63 6.94 -4.59
CA GLY A 588 -2.42 7.08 -6.03
C GLY A 588 -0.96 6.88 -6.42
N ALA A 589 -0.69 6.79 -7.72
CA ALA A 589 0.66 6.77 -8.28
C ALA A 589 0.95 8.07 -9.04
N ASP A 590 2.22 8.44 -9.18
CA ASP A 590 2.62 9.64 -9.91
C ASP A 590 2.27 9.53 -11.39
N ILE A 591 1.32 10.37 -11.83
CA ILE A 591 0.70 10.32 -13.14
C ILE A 591 1.71 10.71 -14.22
N CYS A 592 1.77 9.89 -15.27
CA CYS A 592 2.74 9.88 -16.36
C CYS A 592 4.15 9.34 -16.02
N GLY A 593 4.44 9.05 -14.74
CA GLY A 593 5.65 8.39 -14.26
C GLY A 593 6.76 9.35 -13.81
N TYR A 594 7.26 9.19 -12.58
CA TYR A 594 8.32 10.02 -12.00
C TYR A 594 9.70 9.73 -12.61
N SER A 595 10.04 8.47 -12.92
CA SER A 595 11.34 8.09 -13.50
C SER A 595 11.29 7.93 -15.02
N ALA A 596 12.29 8.50 -15.70
CA ALA A 596 12.50 8.50 -17.15
C ALA A 596 11.48 9.32 -17.98
N ASN A 597 11.86 9.63 -19.22
CA ASN A 597 11.03 10.42 -20.13
C ASN A 597 9.74 9.68 -20.51
N THR A 598 8.60 10.19 -20.07
CA THR A 598 7.29 9.72 -20.53
C THR A 598 7.08 10.03 -22.01
N ASN A 599 6.00 9.46 -22.56
CA ASN A 599 5.58 9.73 -23.93
C ASN A 599 4.08 10.07 -23.95
N LYS A 600 3.68 10.84 -24.95
CA LYS A 600 2.32 11.36 -25.10
C LYS A 600 1.21 10.31 -24.96
N GLU A 601 1.36 9.15 -25.60
CA GLU A 601 0.36 8.07 -25.56
C GLU A 601 0.20 7.52 -24.13
N LEU A 602 1.31 7.18 -23.47
CA LEU A 602 1.28 6.73 -22.09
C LEU A 602 0.70 7.80 -21.15
N CYS A 603 1.08 9.07 -21.33
CA CYS A 603 0.62 10.15 -20.48
C CYS A 603 -0.88 10.48 -20.69
N VAL A 604 -1.41 10.33 -21.91
CA VAL A 604 -2.87 10.36 -22.17
C VAL A 604 -3.58 9.26 -21.38
N ARG A 605 -3.11 8.01 -21.46
CA ARG A 605 -3.73 6.89 -20.73
C ARG A 605 -3.60 7.02 -19.22
N TRP A 606 -2.49 7.58 -18.74
CA TRP A 606 -2.26 7.82 -17.32
C TRP A 606 -3.11 8.97 -16.77
N HIS A 607 -3.41 10.02 -17.54
CA HIS A 607 -4.39 11.02 -17.10
C HIS A 607 -5.83 10.48 -17.11
N GLN A 608 -6.18 9.64 -18.09
CA GLN A 608 -7.48 8.94 -18.13
C GLN A 608 -7.69 7.99 -16.94
N LEU A 609 -6.64 7.30 -16.48
CA LEU A 609 -6.69 6.48 -15.26
C LEU A 609 -6.57 7.32 -13.99
N GLY A 610 -5.58 8.22 -13.94
CA GLY A 610 -5.16 8.94 -12.73
C GLY A 610 -6.20 9.93 -12.20
N ALA A 611 -7.12 10.39 -13.04
CA ALA A 611 -8.32 11.10 -12.60
C ALA A 611 -9.16 10.26 -11.62
N PHE A 612 -9.10 8.92 -11.70
CA PHE A 612 -9.83 8.01 -10.81
C PHE A 612 -9.03 7.56 -9.57
N TYR A 613 -7.77 7.97 -9.42
CA TYR A 613 -7.06 7.86 -8.14
C TYR A 613 -7.67 8.83 -7.11
N PRO A 614 -7.90 8.42 -5.86
CA PRO A 614 -8.20 9.35 -4.78
C PRO A 614 -7.14 10.45 -4.62
N LEU A 615 -5.86 10.09 -4.63
CA LEU A 615 -4.74 11.03 -4.76
C LEU A 615 -4.37 11.19 -6.24
N SER A 616 -4.87 12.24 -6.89
CA SER A 616 -4.70 12.47 -8.33
C SER A 616 -3.53 13.44 -8.61
N ARG A 617 -2.28 12.93 -8.52
CA ARG A 617 -1.05 13.74 -8.64
C ARG A 617 -0.28 13.45 -9.93
N ASN A 618 -0.03 14.46 -10.76
CA ASN A 618 1.03 14.42 -11.78
C ASN A 618 2.34 14.92 -11.15
N TYR A 619 3.39 14.12 -11.27
CA TYR A 619 4.67 14.39 -10.62
C TYR A 619 5.84 13.97 -11.50
N ASN A 620 6.82 14.86 -11.72
CA ASN A 620 7.98 14.58 -12.56
C ASN A 620 9.28 14.45 -11.76
N GLY A 621 10.19 13.59 -12.22
CA GLY A 621 11.57 13.54 -11.75
C GLY A 621 12.44 14.69 -12.28
N PRO A 622 13.62 14.92 -11.67
CA PRO A 622 14.41 16.13 -11.92
C PRO A 622 15.11 16.18 -13.28
N TYR A 623 15.30 15.04 -13.94
CA TYR A 623 16.12 14.91 -15.15
C TYR A 623 15.33 14.57 -16.42
N ASN A 624 14.00 14.55 -16.35
CA ASN A 624 13.14 14.15 -17.46
C ASN A 624 12.75 15.34 -18.34
N THR A 625 12.24 15.03 -19.54
CA THR A 625 11.41 15.95 -20.32
C THR A 625 10.12 16.30 -19.56
N ASP A 626 9.56 17.46 -19.86
CA ASP A 626 8.32 17.91 -19.22
C ASP A 626 7.10 17.05 -19.60
N HIS A 627 6.09 17.07 -18.73
CA HIS A 627 4.84 16.32 -18.89
C HIS A 627 3.64 16.89 -18.10
N HIS A 628 3.69 18.17 -17.70
CA HIS A 628 2.49 18.85 -17.18
C HIS A 628 1.35 18.82 -18.23
N PRO A 629 0.06 18.89 -17.84
CA PRO A 629 -1.06 18.58 -18.74
C PRO A 629 -1.04 19.32 -20.09
N SER A 630 -0.76 20.62 -20.08
CA SER A 630 -0.69 21.48 -21.28
C SER A 630 0.58 21.32 -22.14
N TYR A 631 1.51 20.40 -21.81
CA TYR A 631 2.72 20.16 -22.61
C TYR A 631 2.41 19.46 -23.96
N TRP A 632 1.30 18.70 -24.04
CA TRP A 632 0.76 18.14 -25.28
C TRP A 632 -0.75 18.36 -25.32
N SER A 633 -1.31 18.87 -26.43
CA SER A 633 -2.74 19.17 -26.54
C SER A 633 -3.65 17.94 -26.43
N GLU A 634 -3.17 16.74 -26.77
CA GLU A 634 -3.92 15.50 -26.50
C GLU A 634 -3.89 15.08 -25.02
N VAL A 635 -2.80 15.35 -24.29
CA VAL A 635 -2.75 15.13 -22.83
C VAL A 635 -3.61 16.16 -22.11
N GLU A 636 -3.56 17.43 -22.54
CA GLU A 636 -4.44 18.50 -22.08
C GLU A 636 -5.91 18.09 -22.23
N SER A 637 -6.31 17.60 -23.41
CA SER A 637 -7.67 17.15 -23.71
C SER A 637 -8.09 15.98 -22.82
N ALA A 638 -7.24 14.96 -22.69
CA ALA A 638 -7.51 13.76 -21.88
C ALA A 638 -7.59 14.08 -20.37
N ALA A 639 -6.67 14.91 -19.85
CA ALA A 639 -6.67 15.38 -18.48
C ALA A 639 -7.91 16.22 -18.19
N LYS A 640 -8.20 17.22 -19.02
CA LYS A 640 -9.36 18.11 -18.87
C LYS A 640 -10.68 17.36 -18.82
N GLN A 641 -10.93 16.44 -19.75
CA GLN A 641 -12.14 15.63 -19.75
C GLN A 641 -12.24 14.73 -18.51
N SER A 642 -11.16 14.01 -18.18
CA SER A 642 -11.17 13.02 -17.10
C SER A 642 -11.25 13.68 -15.71
N LEU A 643 -10.60 14.83 -15.53
CA LEU A 643 -10.67 15.61 -14.30
C LEU A 643 -12.00 16.35 -14.15
N LEU A 644 -12.61 16.86 -15.23
CA LEU A 644 -13.97 17.39 -15.15
C LEU A 644 -15.00 16.29 -14.81
N PHE A 645 -14.82 15.05 -15.30
CA PHE A 645 -15.61 13.90 -14.86
C PHE A 645 -15.41 13.60 -13.36
N LYS A 646 -14.15 13.53 -12.90
CA LYS A 646 -13.79 13.38 -11.48
C LYS A 646 -14.47 14.44 -10.61
N TYR A 647 -14.42 15.70 -11.03
CA TYR A 647 -14.97 16.84 -10.29
C TYR A 647 -16.51 16.81 -10.29
N TYR A 648 -17.16 16.35 -11.37
CA TYR A 648 -18.61 16.19 -11.45
C TYR A 648 -19.11 15.21 -10.38
N TYR A 649 -18.47 14.05 -10.27
CA TYR A 649 -18.80 12.98 -9.32
C TYR A 649 -18.13 13.13 -7.94
N MET A 650 -17.52 14.29 -7.63
CA MET A 650 -16.81 14.50 -6.38
C MET A 650 -17.68 14.32 -5.11
N PRO A 651 -18.97 14.73 -5.05
CA PRO A 651 -19.80 14.50 -3.86
C PRO A 651 -19.97 13.02 -3.49
N TYR A 652 -20.02 12.12 -4.49
CA TYR A 652 -20.04 10.67 -4.26
C TYR A 652 -18.71 10.18 -3.69
N LEU A 653 -17.57 10.54 -4.31
CA LEU A 653 -16.24 10.17 -3.81
C LEU A 653 -16.00 10.68 -2.38
N TYR A 654 -16.37 11.93 -2.11
CA TYR A 654 -16.27 12.54 -0.78
C TYR A 654 -17.13 11.82 0.26
N THR A 655 -18.34 11.39 -0.13
CA THR A 655 -19.21 10.61 0.75
C THR A 655 -18.61 9.23 1.06
N LEU A 656 -18.03 8.53 0.08
CA LEU A 656 -17.34 7.26 0.32
C LEU A 656 -16.17 7.43 1.31
N PHE A 657 -15.43 8.53 1.22
CA PHE A 657 -14.36 8.85 2.17
C PHE A 657 -14.87 9.12 3.59
N TYR A 658 -15.97 9.85 3.74
CA TYR A 658 -16.59 10.05 5.06
C TYR A 658 -16.99 8.72 5.70
N LEU A 659 -17.64 7.83 4.93
CA LEU A 659 -18.04 6.51 5.40
C LEU A 659 -16.83 5.66 5.81
N ALA A 660 -15.79 5.61 4.96
CA ALA A 660 -14.55 4.92 5.30
C ALA A 660 -13.88 5.49 6.57
N SER A 661 -13.94 6.81 6.79
CA SER A 661 -13.35 7.46 7.98
C SER A 661 -14.14 7.23 9.27
N ARG A 662 -15.45 6.97 9.17
CA ARG A 662 -16.36 6.75 10.31
C ARG A 662 -16.48 5.27 10.69
N ASP A 663 -16.71 4.42 9.70
CA ASP A 663 -17.11 3.01 9.87
C ASP A 663 -16.00 2.02 9.47
N GLY A 664 -14.95 2.51 8.81
CA GLY A 664 -14.05 1.67 8.03
C GLY A 664 -14.66 1.24 6.68
N GLY A 665 -13.98 0.31 6.02
CA GLY A 665 -14.25 -0.12 4.65
C GLY A 665 -13.26 0.47 3.65
N THR A 666 -13.60 0.31 2.37
CA THR A 666 -12.78 0.69 1.21
C THR A 666 -13.49 1.72 0.33
N VAL A 667 -12.72 2.62 -0.28
CA VAL A 667 -13.25 3.58 -1.27
C VAL A 667 -13.02 3.08 -2.69
N VAL A 668 -11.81 2.59 -2.98
CA VAL A 668 -11.47 1.92 -4.24
C VAL A 668 -11.48 0.41 -4.02
N ARG A 669 -12.33 -0.31 -4.76
CA ARG A 669 -12.63 -1.72 -4.50
C ARG A 669 -12.23 -2.63 -5.67
N PRO A 670 -11.56 -3.75 -5.43
CA PRO A 670 -11.61 -4.91 -6.33
C PRO A 670 -13.05 -5.37 -6.54
N LEU A 671 -13.41 -5.84 -7.73
CA LEU A 671 -14.77 -6.29 -8.03
C LEU A 671 -15.28 -7.39 -7.08
N PHE A 672 -14.39 -8.24 -6.54
CA PHE A 672 -14.77 -9.31 -5.63
C PHE A 672 -15.30 -8.82 -4.27
N PHE A 673 -15.13 -7.54 -3.90
CA PHE A 673 -15.78 -6.96 -2.73
C PHE A 673 -17.30 -6.88 -2.91
N GLU A 674 -17.75 -6.52 -4.12
CA GLU A 674 -19.14 -6.31 -4.48
C GLU A 674 -19.81 -7.56 -5.06
N PHE A 675 -19.01 -8.51 -5.53
CA PHE A 675 -19.43 -9.76 -6.17
C PHE A 675 -18.64 -10.97 -5.64
N PRO A 676 -18.54 -11.21 -4.31
CA PRO A 676 -17.67 -12.23 -3.74
C PRO A 676 -18.03 -13.67 -4.11
N THR A 677 -19.22 -13.93 -4.66
CA THR A 677 -19.63 -15.25 -5.18
C THR A 677 -19.22 -15.48 -6.63
N ASP A 678 -18.78 -14.44 -7.35
CA ASP A 678 -18.37 -14.51 -8.76
C ASP A 678 -16.85 -14.70 -8.86
N THR A 679 -16.43 -15.93 -9.09
CA THR A 679 -15.01 -16.30 -9.13
C THR A 679 -14.22 -15.64 -10.27
N ALA A 680 -14.87 -15.10 -11.31
CA ALA A 680 -14.17 -14.38 -12.38
C ALA A 680 -13.57 -13.05 -11.87
N THR A 681 -14.21 -12.45 -10.87
CA THR A 681 -13.75 -11.18 -10.28
C THR A 681 -12.45 -11.31 -9.48
N TYR A 682 -12.10 -12.52 -9.04
CA TYR A 682 -10.90 -12.77 -8.22
C TYR A 682 -9.59 -12.52 -8.98
N ASP A 683 -9.56 -12.74 -10.29
CA ASP A 683 -8.38 -12.54 -11.14
C ASP A 683 -8.41 -11.18 -11.88
N THR A 684 -9.49 -10.41 -11.70
CA THR A 684 -9.69 -9.10 -12.33
C THR A 684 -8.88 -8.02 -11.61
N SER A 685 -7.68 -7.75 -12.13
CA SER A 685 -6.68 -6.87 -11.48
C SER A 685 -6.59 -5.44 -12.04
N PHE A 686 -7.17 -5.16 -13.21
CA PHE A 686 -6.90 -3.94 -14.00
C PHE A 686 -8.15 -3.09 -14.27
N GLN A 687 -9.20 -3.31 -13.50
CA GLN A 687 -10.42 -2.51 -13.42
C GLN A 687 -10.90 -2.59 -11.97
N PHE A 688 -11.59 -1.55 -11.50
CA PHE A 688 -11.91 -1.37 -10.09
C PHE A 688 -13.23 -0.63 -9.95
N MET A 689 -13.72 -0.49 -8.72
CA MET A 689 -14.92 0.27 -8.41
C MET A 689 -14.61 1.43 -7.46
N TRP A 690 -15.35 2.53 -7.61
CA TRP A 690 -15.53 3.53 -6.56
C TRP A 690 -16.79 3.16 -5.79
N GLY A 691 -16.61 2.73 -4.53
CA GLY A 691 -17.69 2.23 -3.70
C GLY A 691 -18.42 1.04 -4.35
N PRO A 692 -19.72 0.85 -4.03
CA PRO A 692 -20.54 -0.18 -4.65
C PRO A 692 -21.18 0.26 -5.98
N GLY A 693 -21.12 1.53 -6.36
CA GLY A 693 -21.99 2.13 -7.39
C GLY A 693 -21.36 2.38 -8.76
N MET A 694 -20.03 2.51 -8.87
CA MET A 694 -19.36 2.94 -10.10
C MET A 694 -18.15 2.05 -10.42
N LEU A 695 -18.06 1.53 -11.65
CA LEU A 695 -16.95 0.69 -12.14
C LEU A 695 -16.13 1.43 -13.21
N ILE A 696 -14.81 1.35 -13.11
CA ILE A 696 -13.83 2.01 -13.99
C ILE A 696 -12.95 0.95 -14.66
N ALA A 697 -12.86 0.97 -15.99
CA ALA A 697 -12.04 0.06 -16.79
C ALA A 697 -11.10 0.84 -17.76
N PRO A 698 -9.86 1.16 -17.35
CA PRO A 698 -8.90 1.94 -18.12
C PRO A 698 -8.23 1.18 -19.28
N VAL A 699 -7.75 1.89 -20.30
CA VAL A 699 -6.84 1.33 -21.31
C VAL A 699 -5.42 1.28 -20.73
N ILE A 700 -4.90 0.06 -20.57
CA ILE A 700 -3.61 -0.22 -19.90
C ILE A 700 -2.52 -0.77 -20.83
N LEU A 701 -2.77 -0.85 -22.14
CA LEU A 701 -1.86 -1.45 -23.12
C LEU A 701 -1.51 -0.47 -24.24
N LYS A 702 -0.25 -0.49 -24.66
CA LYS A 702 0.28 0.35 -25.75
C LYS A 702 -0.32 -0.01 -27.11
N GLY A 703 -0.76 0.99 -27.85
CA GLY A 703 -1.33 0.89 -29.20
C GLY A 703 -2.83 0.59 -29.23
N TYR A 704 -3.51 0.56 -28.09
CA TYR A 704 -4.93 0.23 -27.99
C TYR A 704 -5.82 1.47 -27.90
N GLU A 705 -6.95 1.42 -28.62
CA GLU A 705 -8.11 2.32 -28.46
C GLU A 705 -9.36 1.55 -28.01
N THR A 706 -9.16 0.34 -27.48
CA THR A 706 -10.17 -0.52 -26.87
C THR A 706 -9.66 -1.13 -25.57
N VAL A 707 -10.59 -1.58 -24.73
CA VAL A 707 -10.32 -2.38 -23.53
C VAL A 707 -11.38 -3.46 -23.39
N ASP A 708 -10.96 -4.67 -23.04
CA ASP A 708 -11.85 -5.77 -22.69
C ASP A 708 -12.12 -5.71 -21.18
N ALA A 709 -13.36 -5.40 -20.79
CA ALA A 709 -13.75 -5.24 -19.39
C ALA A 709 -14.79 -6.30 -18.97
N TYR A 710 -14.67 -6.81 -17.74
CA TYR A 710 -15.64 -7.71 -17.13
C TYR A 710 -16.73 -6.91 -16.43
N LEU A 711 -18.00 -7.18 -16.76
CA LEU A 711 -19.16 -6.58 -16.11
C LEU A 711 -19.98 -7.71 -15.46
N PRO A 712 -19.87 -7.92 -14.13
CA PRO A 712 -20.54 -9.02 -13.43
C PRO A 712 -22.04 -9.10 -13.77
N PRO A 713 -22.51 -10.21 -14.38
CA PRO A 713 -23.85 -10.28 -14.99
C PRO A 713 -25.01 -10.34 -14.00
N SER A 714 -24.72 -10.47 -12.70
CA SER A 714 -25.72 -10.37 -11.63
C SER A 714 -26.27 -8.95 -11.45
N ALA A 715 -25.56 -7.91 -11.89
CA ALA A 715 -26.05 -6.53 -11.86
C ALA A 715 -26.29 -5.97 -13.26
N THR A 716 -27.23 -5.04 -13.38
CA THR A 716 -27.36 -4.14 -14.54
C THR A 716 -26.28 -3.07 -14.49
N TRP A 717 -25.69 -2.76 -15.65
CA TRP A 717 -24.66 -1.74 -15.81
C TRP A 717 -25.07 -0.72 -16.87
N TYR A 718 -24.84 0.57 -16.60
CA TYR A 718 -25.14 1.67 -17.51
C TYR A 718 -23.88 2.45 -17.86
N SER A 719 -23.65 2.80 -19.13
CA SER A 719 -22.51 3.65 -19.50
C SER A 719 -22.66 5.08 -18.97
N LEU A 720 -21.59 5.61 -18.36
CA LEU A 720 -21.46 7.02 -18.01
C LEU A 720 -20.63 7.82 -19.03
N ARG A 721 -20.18 7.21 -20.14
CA ARG A 721 -19.51 7.92 -21.24
C ARG A 721 -20.55 8.70 -22.07
N GLU A 722 -20.19 9.89 -22.55
CA GLU A 722 -21.07 10.76 -23.34
C GLU A 722 -21.72 10.05 -24.55
N LYS A 723 -20.92 9.35 -25.36
CA LYS A 723 -21.34 8.72 -26.62
C LYS A 723 -22.46 7.68 -26.50
N ASP A 724 -22.54 7.00 -25.36
CA ASP A 724 -23.53 5.96 -25.07
C ASP A 724 -24.19 6.13 -23.69
N TYR A 725 -24.26 7.38 -23.21
CA TYR A 725 -24.72 7.74 -21.88
C TYR A 725 -26.10 7.16 -21.52
N GLY A 726 -26.23 6.58 -20.33
CA GLY A 726 -27.46 5.99 -19.80
C GLY A 726 -27.92 4.71 -20.51
N THR A 727 -27.13 4.16 -21.43
CA THR A 727 -27.48 2.93 -22.15
C THR A 727 -27.10 1.71 -21.31
N VAL A 728 -27.98 0.71 -21.24
CA VAL A 728 -27.75 -0.58 -20.57
C VAL A 728 -26.70 -1.41 -21.33
N MET A 729 -25.76 -2.01 -20.61
CA MET A 729 -24.77 -2.96 -21.13
C MET A 729 -25.31 -4.39 -21.14
N GLU A 730 -24.86 -5.21 -22.10
CA GLU A 730 -25.25 -6.62 -22.22
C GLU A 730 -24.75 -7.46 -21.03
N LYS A 731 -25.65 -8.19 -20.36
CA LYS A 731 -25.32 -9.12 -19.26
C LYS A 731 -24.68 -10.39 -19.85
N THR A 732 -23.35 -10.51 -19.75
CA THR A 732 -22.56 -11.66 -20.22
C THR A 732 -21.67 -12.23 -19.11
N SER A 733 -21.30 -13.51 -19.22
CA SER A 733 -20.31 -14.15 -18.34
C SER A 733 -18.87 -14.06 -18.88
N SER A 734 -18.63 -13.31 -19.95
CA SER A 734 -17.30 -13.00 -20.52
C SER A 734 -16.91 -11.53 -20.26
N THR A 735 -15.68 -11.16 -20.64
CA THR A 735 -15.38 -9.74 -20.90
C THR A 735 -16.14 -9.25 -22.14
N THR A 736 -16.37 -7.93 -22.18
CA THR A 736 -16.93 -7.19 -23.32
C THR A 736 -15.92 -6.14 -23.77
N GLN A 737 -15.71 -6.00 -25.08
CA GLN A 737 -14.79 -5.00 -25.63
C GLN A 737 -15.48 -3.64 -25.76
N PHE A 738 -14.84 -2.60 -25.23
CA PHE A 738 -15.30 -1.22 -25.28
C PHE A 738 -14.31 -0.32 -26.01
N SER A 739 -14.80 0.65 -26.79
CA SER A 739 -13.96 1.70 -27.38
C SER A 739 -13.64 2.79 -26.34
N ALA A 740 -12.38 3.23 -26.38
CA ALA A 740 -11.77 4.18 -25.45
C ALA A 740 -10.71 4.99 -26.22
N GLY A 741 -11.16 6.05 -26.89
CA GLY A 741 -10.32 6.99 -27.63
C GLY A 741 -9.37 7.78 -26.72
N TRP A 742 -8.53 8.64 -27.32
CA TRP A 742 -7.65 9.54 -26.57
C TRP A 742 -8.43 10.76 -26.03
N ASN A 743 -9.39 11.27 -26.80
CA ASN A 743 -10.27 12.39 -26.44
C ASN A 743 -11.60 11.90 -25.88
N GLU A 744 -11.55 10.85 -25.06
CA GLU A 744 -12.67 10.32 -24.29
C GLU A 744 -12.23 10.12 -22.82
N VAL A 745 -13.18 10.04 -21.89
CA VAL A 745 -12.90 9.45 -20.58
C VAL A 745 -12.71 7.92 -20.71
N ALA A 746 -12.01 7.31 -19.76
CA ALA A 746 -11.98 5.85 -19.65
C ALA A 746 -13.42 5.28 -19.57
N PRO A 747 -13.66 4.04 -20.01
CA PRO A 747 -14.91 3.32 -19.74
C PRO A 747 -15.30 3.33 -18.25
N VAL A 748 -16.35 4.08 -17.93
CA VAL A 748 -16.98 4.13 -16.60
C VAL A 748 -18.45 3.72 -16.71
N PHE A 749 -18.91 2.93 -15.74
CA PHE A 749 -20.28 2.40 -15.69
C PHE A 749 -20.90 2.59 -14.31
N ALA A 750 -22.19 2.96 -14.25
CA ALA A 750 -23.00 2.93 -13.03
C ALA A 750 -23.69 1.55 -12.88
N ARG A 751 -23.80 1.07 -11.65
CA ARG A 751 -24.38 -0.24 -11.28
C ARG A 751 -25.83 -0.07 -10.79
N GLY A 752 -26.75 -0.93 -11.23
CA GLY A 752 -28.07 -1.06 -10.61
C GLY A 752 -27.99 -1.75 -9.24
N GLN A 753 -28.88 -1.41 -8.30
CA GLN A 753 -28.91 -2.08 -6.99
C GLN A 753 -29.50 -3.49 -7.13
N HIS A 754 -28.62 -4.49 -7.21
CA HIS A 754 -29.04 -5.89 -7.13
C HIS A 754 -29.66 -6.21 -5.77
N PHE A 755 -30.85 -6.81 -5.76
CA PHE A 755 -31.58 -7.15 -4.53
C PHE A 755 -31.01 -8.42 -3.86
N THR A 756 -29.95 -8.25 -3.07
CA THR A 756 -29.52 -9.27 -2.11
C THR A 756 -30.44 -9.22 -0.87
N ILE A 757 -30.90 -10.38 -0.39
CA ILE A 757 -31.94 -10.56 0.67
C ILE A 757 -31.45 -10.14 2.09
N SER A 758 -30.43 -9.29 2.17
CA SER A 758 -29.68 -8.98 3.39
C SER A 758 -29.79 -7.54 3.89
N VAL A 759 -30.64 -6.70 3.30
CA VAL A 759 -30.99 -5.38 3.87
C VAL A 759 -31.83 -5.61 5.14
N LYS A 760 -31.16 -5.61 6.30
CA LYS A 760 -31.73 -5.90 7.63
C LYS A 760 -31.59 -4.72 8.61
N GLN A 761 -30.67 -3.80 8.37
CA GLN A 761 -30.32 -2.70 9.25
C GLN A 761 -30.08 -1.38 8.49
N ALA A 762 -30.11 -0.25 9.21
CA ALA A 762 -29.91 1.07 8.62
C ALA A 762 -28.50 1.30 8.02
N SER A 763 -27.52 0.47 8.41
CA SER A 763 -26.21 0.37 7.76
C SER A 763 -26.32 0.04 6.27
N ASP A 764 -27.30 -0.78 5.89
CA ASP A 764 -27.36 -1.44 4.59
C ASP A 764 -27.98 -0.53 3.52
N VAL A 765 -28.41 0.67 3.93
CA VAL A 765 -28.94 1.77 3.11
C VAL A 765 -27.84 2.79 2.76
N ILE A 766 -26.74 2.78 3.50
CA ILE A 766 -25.69 3.81 3.46
C ILE A 766 -24.64 3.50 2.38
N GLY A 767 -24.19 4.52 1.64
CA GLY A 767 -23.10 4.40 0.66
C GLY A 767 -23.42 3.68 -0.65
N GLY A 768 -24.71 3.38 -0.91
CA GLY A 768 -25.20 2.60 -2.06
C GLY A 768 -24.99 3.20 -3.47
N VAL A 769 -25.82 2.75 -4.42
CA VAL A 769 -25.65 3.03 -5.86
C VAL A 769 -26.24 4.36 -6.34
N ILE A 770 -27.03 5.07 -5.53
CA ILE A 770 -27.48 6.43 -5.87
C ILE A 770 -26.31 7.40 -5.74
N ILE A 771 -25.97 8.07 -6.84
CA ILE A 771 -24.76 8.89 -7.00
C ILE A 771 -25.14 10.38 -6.96
N PRO A 772 -24.84 11.12 -5.88
CA PRO A 772 -24.91 12.58 -5.87
C PRO A 772 -23.74 13.19 -6.64
N ARG A 773 -23.99 14.27 -7.37
CA ARG A 773 -23.00 14.97 -8.22
C ARG A 773 -23.27 16.48 -8.27
N GLN A 774 -22.28 17.28 -8.67
CA GLN A 774 -22.40 18.73 -8.85
C GLN A 774 -21.63 19.17 -10.08
N MET A 775 -22.14 20.13 -10.86
CA MET A 775 -21.43 20.64 -12.05
C MET A 775 -19.96 21.00 -11.74
N PRO A 776 -18.99 20.56 -12.56
CA PRO A 776 -17.58 20.79 -12.27
C PRO A 776 -17.17 22.25 -12.52
N ALA A 777 -16.01 22.62 -11.98
CA ALA A 777 -15.29 23.88 -12.24
C ALA A 777 -13.78 23.58 -12.30
N GLN A 778 -12.94 24.59 -12.54
CA GLN A 778 -11.48 24.39 -12.50
C GLN A 778 -10.95 24.12 -11.08
N ILE A 779 -11.64 24.62 -10.06
CA ILE A 779 -11.37 24.34 -8.65
C ILE A 779 -12.63 23.84 -7.92
N LEU A 780 -12.47 22.91 -7.00
CA LEU A 780 -13.55 22.31 -6.21
C LEU A 780 -14.24 23.35 -5.32
N LYS A 781 -13.50 24.37 -4.86
CA LYS A 781 -14.07 25.52 -4.12
C LYS A 781 -15.18 26.27 -4.90
N ASP A 782 -15.14 26.25 -6.23
CA ASP A 782 -16.19 26.81 -7.08
C ASP A 782 -17.24 25.75 -7.46
N ALA A 783 -16.84 24.51 -7.75
CA ALA A 783 -17.78 23.41 -8.03
C ALA A 783 -18.77 23.19 -6.88
N ARG A 784 -18.30 23.30 -5.62
CA ARG A 784 -19.11 23.20 -4.39
C ARG A 784 -20.24 24.24 -4.28
N LYS A 785 -20.25 25.29 -5.11
CA LYS A 785 -21.29 26.33 -5.13
C LYS A 785 -22.48 25.99 -6.03
N HIS A 786 -22.31 25.04 -6.95
CA HIS A 786 -23.37 24.65 -7.88
C HIS A 786 -24.45 23.81 -7.18
N SER A 787 -25.68 23.87 -7.69
CA SER A 787 -26.74 22.94 -7.31
C SER A 787 -26.33 21.49 -7.57
N PHE A 788 -26.90 20.57 -6.79
CA PHE A 788 -26.69 19.14 -6.98
C PHE A 788 -27.57 18.56 -8.09
N GLU A 789 -27.09 17.47 -8.65
CA GLU A 789 -27.91 16.46 -9.32
C GLU A 789 -27.85 15.14 -8.54
N LEU A 790 -28.89 14.31 -8.71
CA LEU A 790 -28.95 12.96 -8.15
C LEU A 790 -29.16 11.95 -9.28
N LEU A 791 -28.21 11.04 -9.48
CA LEU A 791 -28.29 9.95 -10.44
C LEU A 791 -28.73 8.64 -9.76
N ILE A 792 -29.79 8.02 -10.26
CA ILE A 792 -30.43 6.82 -9.71
C ILE A 792 -30.37 5.69 -10.75
N PRO A 793 -29.36 4.80 -10.71
CA PRO A 793 -29.29 3.61 -11.55
C PRO A 793 -30.15 2.48 -10.95
N LEU A 794 -31.21 2.06 -11.64
CA LEU A 794 -32.06 0.94 -11.20
C LEU A 794 -31.50 -0.40 -11.67
N GLU A 795 -31.76 -1.48 -10.93
CA GLU A 795 -31.61 -2.84 -11.48
C GLU A 795 -32.68 -3.09 -12.56
N VAL A 796 -32.36 -3.93 -13.55
CA VAL A 796 -33.31 -4.35 -14.59
C VAL A 796 -33.42 -5.86 -14.59
N ASN A 797 -34.59 -6.31 -14.15
CA ASN A 797 -35.03 -7.67 -13.93
C ASN A 797 -36.18 -8.01 -14.90
N ASP A 798 -36.21 -9.25 -15.39
CA ASP A 798 -37.32 -9.75 -16.24
C ASP A 798 -38.62 -9.99 -15.44
N GLU A 799 -38.49 -10.12 -14.11
CA GLU A 799 -39.62 -10.20 -13.18
C GLU A 799 -40.01 -8.78 -12.73
N LEU A 800 -41.27 -8.40 -12.99
CA LEU A 800 -41.87 -7.08 -12.73
C LEU A 800 -42.09 -6.82 -11.21
N MET A 801 -41.01 -6.83 -10.45
CA MET A 801 -41.00 -6.55 -9.02
C MET A 801 -40.73 -5.06 -8.76
N ALA A 802 -41.06 -4.59 -7.55
CA ALA A 802 -40.72 -3.23 -7.15
C ALA A 802 -39.19 -3.09 -7.09
N ASN A 803 -38.65 -2.11 -7.83
CA ASN A 803 -37.21 -1.87 -7.88
C ASN A 803 -36.84 -0.74 -6.93
N GLU A 804 -35.87 -1.02 -6.05
CA GLU A 804 -35.37 -0.08 -5.05
C GLU A 804 -33.90 0.25 -5.32
N ALA A 805 -33.53 1.51 -5.07
CA ALA A 805 -32.16 1.98 -5.12
C ALA A 805 -31.89 2.90 -3.93
N ASN A 806 -30.70 2.79 -3.32
CA ASN A 806 -30.33 3.52 -2.13
C ASN A 806 -28.96 4.21 -2.29
N GLY A 807 -28.70 5.22 -1.48
CA GLY A 807 -27.41 5.90 -1.41
C GLY A 807 -27.39 6.99 -0.34
N SER A 808 -26.35 7.83 -0.36
CA SER A 808 -26.18 8.87 0.65
C SER A 808 -25.34 10.04 0.13
N LEU A 809 -25.44 11.18 0.82
CA LEU A 809 -24.59 12.35 0.64
C LEU A 809 -24.08 12.81 2.01
N TYR A 810 -22.76 12.97 2.15
CA TYR A 810 -22.12 13.71 3.24
C TYR A 810 -21.69 15.09 2.73
N TRP A 811 -21.95 16.13 3.53
CA TRP A 811 -21.61 17.51 3.18
C TRP A 811 -21.28 18.37 4.40
N ASP A 812 -20.02 18.73 4.54
CA ASP A 812 -19.49 19.66 5.53
C ASP A 812 -18.98 20.96 4.86
N ASP A 813 -18.19 21.77 5.56
CA ASP A 813 -17.55 22.97 5.00
C ASP A 813 -16.46 22.66 3.95
N GLY A 814 -15.91 21.44 3.99
CA GLY A 814 -14.86 20.92 3.12
C GLY A 814 -13.42 21.17 3.59
N GLU A 815 -13.17 21.82 4.74
CA GLU A 815 -11.80 22.11 5.20
C GLU A 815 -11.56 22.16 6.72
N SER A 816 -12.54 22.50 7.57
CA SER A 816 -12.35 22.56 9.03
C SER A 816 -11.98 21.19 9.62
N LEU A 817 -11.33 21.17 10.78
CA LEU A 817 -11.20 19.92 11.56
C LEU A 817 -12.60 19.37 11.88
N ILE A 818 -12.77 18.04 11.87
CA ILE A 818 -14.09 17.41 11.95
C ILE A 818 -14.79 17.79 13.27
N ASP A 819 -15.93 18.45 13.16
CA ASP A 819 -16.85 18.77 14.26
C ASP A 819 -18.26 18.20 13.94
N ASP A 820 -19.31 18.80 14.52
CA ASP A 820 -20.69 18.36 14.36
C ASP A 820 -21.48 19.18 13.31
N ASP A 821 -20.84 20.12 12.59
CA ASP A 821 -21.50 20.99 11.59
C ASP A 821 -21.41 20.40 10.16
N TYR A 822 -22.24 19.38 9.92
CA TYR A 822 -22.36 18.73 8.61
C TYR A 822 -23.79 18.27 8.32
N PHE A 823 -24.10 18.02 7.06
CA PHE A 823 -25.29 17.26 6.65
C PHE A 823 -24.88 15.83 6.29
N PHE A 824 -25.67 14.87 6.74
CA PHE A 824 -25.59 13.50 6.24
C PHE A 824 -27.00 13.06 5.86
N LEU A 825 -27.23 12.92 4.55
CA LEU A 825 -28.52 12.55 3.95
C LEU A 825 -28.44 11.12 3.44
N THR A 826 -29.53 10.37 3.60
CA THR A 826 -29.76 9.09 2.91
C THR A 826 -30.85 9.24 1.86
N PHE A 827 -30.72 8.48 0.78
CA PHE A 827 -31.65 8.45 -0.34
C PHE A 827 -32.20 7.04 -0.46
N THR A 828 -33.53 6.92 -0.56
CA THR A 828 -34.21 5.67 -0.95
C THR A 828 -35.17 6.01 -2.08
N PHE A 829 -34.97 5.39 -3.23
CA PHE A 829 -35.89 5.42 -4.35
C PHE A 829 -36.59 4.08 -4.48
N SER A 830 -37.90 4.08 -4.73
CA SER A 830 -38.70 2.89 -4.99
C SER A 830 -39.71 3.14 -6.11
N ILE A 831 -39.96 2.13 -6.95
CA ILE A 831 -40.91 2.22 -8.07
C ILE A 831 -41.71 0.93 -8.24
N ASP A 832 -43.04 1.06 -8.43
CA ASP A 832 -43.96 -0.02 -8.78
C ASP A 832 -44.75 0.30 -10.08
N GLU A 833 -45.75 -0.51 -10.45
CA GLU A 833 -46.53 -0.28 -11.69
C GLU A 833 -47.42 0.98 -11.68
N TYR A 834 -47.60 1.64 -10.53
CA TYR A 834 -48.47 2.80 -10.32
C TYR A 834 -47.70 4.08 -10.04
N PHE A 835 -46.66 4.04 -9.21
CA PHE A 835 -45.95 5.21 -8.72
C PHE A 835 -44.45 5.00 -8.52
N ALA A 836 -43.72 6.11 -8.61
CA ALA A 836 -42.34 6.24 -8.17
C ALA A 836 -42.26 7.16 -6.96
N THR A 837 -41.37 6.85 -6.02
CA THR A 837 -41.11 7.60 -4.79
C THR A 837 -39.61 7.81 -4.62
N LEU A 838 -39.20 9.05 -4.39
CA LEU A 838 -37.87 9.38 -3.84
C LEU A 838 -38.04 9.92 -2.43
N ALA A 839 -37.47 9.23 -1.44
CA ALA A 839 -37.32 9.70 -0.08
C ALA A 839 -35.88 10.21 0.15
N ILE A 840 -35.76 11.44 0.64
CA ILE A 840 -34.50 12.05 1.08
C ILE A 840 -34.63 12.22 2.60
N THR A 841 -33.87 11.44 3.37
CA THR A 841 -33.94 11.44 4.84
C THR A 841 -32.67 12.03 5.44
N PRO A 842 -32.76 13.13 6.22
CA PRO A 842 -31.63 13.61 7.01
C PRO A 842 -31.35 12.65 8.16
N ILE A 843 -30.12 12.15 8.22
CA ILE A 843 -29.58 11.41 9.37
C ILE A 843 -28.88 12.39 10.33
N HIS A 844 -28.22 13.42 9.78
CA HIS A 844 -27.66 14.55 10.53
C HIS A 844 -27.85 15.86 9.74
N THR A 845 -27.95 16.99 10.45
CA THR A 845 -28.18 18.33 9.86
C THR A 845 -27.36 19.41 10.56
N GLY A 846 -26.56 20.15 9.79
CA GLY A 846 -25.73 21.25 10.26
C GLY A 846 -26.30 22.63 9.93
N MET A 847 -25.41 23.61 9.96
CA MET A 847 -25.58 25.01 9.57
C MET A 847 -24.72 25.39 8.35
N VAL A 848 -23.75 24.56 7.95
CA VAL A 848 -22.99 24.72 6.69
C VAL A 848 -23.90 24.92 5.47
N ASN A 849 -23.44 25.70 4.49
CA ASN A 849 -24.21 25.97 3.28
C ASN A 849 -24.33 24.71 2.41
N LEU A 850 -25.52 24.12 2.38
CA LEU A 850 -25.92 23.04 1.47
C LEU A 850 -26.65 23.61 0.24
N PRO A 851 -26.03 23.58 -0.97
CA PRO A 851 -26.73 23.86 -2.22
C PRO A 851 -27.98 22.99 -2.42
N LYS A 852 -28.94 23.50 -3.20
CA LYS A 852 -30.21 22.82 -3.48
C LYS A 852 -30.02 21.69 -4.50
N LEU A 853 -30.99 20.78 -4.57
CA LEU A 853 -31.06 19.73 -5.57
C LEU A 853 -31.92 20.22 -6.74
N ASP A 854 -31.33 20.32 -7.93
CA ASP A 854 -31.99 20.88 -9.12
C ASP A 854 -32.33 19.82 -10.18
N VAL A 855 -31.66 18.66 -10.15
CA VAL A 855 -31.84 17.59 -11.14
C VAL A 855 -31.98 16.23 -10.47
N ILE A 856 -32.96 15.44 -10.92
CA ILE A 856 -33.06 14.00 -10.65
C ILE A 856 -33.02 13.26 -11.98
N GLU A 857 -32.09 12.32 -12.13
CA GLU A 857 -31.92 11.51 -13.33
C GLU A 857 -31.96 10.02 -12.96
N ILE A 858 -32.75 9.23 -13.69
CA ILE A 858 -33.03 7.82 -13.36
C ILE A 858 -32.82 6.96 -14.61
N PHE A 859 -31.97 5.94 -14.48
CA PHE A 859 -31.73 4.94 -15.52
C PHE A 859 -32.52 3.65 -15.22
N GLY A 860 -32.99 2.97 -16.27
CA GLY A 860 -33.81 1.76 -16.15
C GLY A 860 -35.29 2.01 -15.86
N TYR A 861 -35.74 3.27 -15.87
CA TYR A 861 -37.11 3.68 -15.55
C TYR A 861 -38.13 3.06 -16.55
N PRO A 862 -38.92 2.05 -16.14
CA PRO A 862 -39.58 1.16 -17.10
C PRO A 862 -40.92 1.71 -17.63
N TYR A 863 -41.61 2.55 -16.84
CA TYR A 863 -42.96 3.06 -17.13
C TYR A 863 -42.97 4.43 -17.80
N TYR A 864 -44.13 4.88 -18.28
CA TYR A 864 -44.33 6.27 -18.72
C TYR A 864 -44.73 7.14 -17.52
N PRO A 865 -43.95 8.15 -17.09
CA PRO A 865 -44.29 9.01 -15.96
C PRO A 865 -45.44 9.99 -16.28
N ASP A 866 -46.24 10.34 -15.28
CA ASP A 866 -47.18 11.48 -15.36
C ASP A 866 -46.76 12.61 -14.41
N PHE A 867 -45.97 13.55 -14.94
CA PHE A 867 -45.44 14.69 -14.19
C PHE A 867 -46.51 15.67 -13.68
N SER A 868 -47.78 15.57 -14.13
CA SER A 868 -48.87 16.41 -13.60
C SER A 868 -49.30 15.98 -12.19
N THR A 869 -48.93 14.78 -11.77
CA THR A 869 -49.23 14.21 -10.44
C THR A 869 -48.12 14.45 -9.42
N THR A 870 -46.99 15.04 -9.82
CA THR A 870 -45.80 15.20 -8.96
C THR A 870 -46.13 15.97 -7.68
N THR A 871 -45.82 15.37 -6.53
CA THR A 871 -45.92 16.01 -5.21
C THR A 871 -44.59 15.96 -4.48
N LEU A 872 -44.38 16.94 -3.59
CA LEU A 872 -43.33 16.97 -2.58
C LEU A 872 -44.01 17.11 -1.21
N ASN A 873 -43.83 16.14 -0.33
CA ASN A 873 -44.54 16.01 0.96
C ASN A 873 -46.08 16.12 0.81
N GLY A 874 -46.62 15.57 -0.28
CA GLY A 874 -48.06 15.62 -0.61
C GLY A 874 -48.56 16.95 -1.17
N VAL A 875 -47.70 17.97 -1.30
CA VAL A 875 -48.02 19.24 -1.96
C VAL A 875 -47.66 19.12 -3.44
N SER A 876 -48.62 19.36 -4.34
CA SER A 876 -48.36 19.34 -5.79
C SER A 876 -47.31 20.38 -6.19
N ILE A 877 -46.26 19.92 -6.86
CA ILE A 877 -45.21 20.76 -7.43
C ILE A 877 -45.21 20.63 -8.95
N ARG A 878 -44.72 21.66 -9.64
CA ARG A 878 -44.48 21.61 -11.08
C ARG A 878 -42.98 21.62 -11.31
N VAL A 879 -42.48 20.61 -12.02
CA VAL A 879 -41.14 20.59 -12.61
C VAL A 879 -41.27 21.19 -14.02
N ASN A 880 -40.43 22.17 -14.34
CA ASN A 880 -40.49 22.89 -15.61
C ASN A 880 -39.83 22.12 -16.77
N GLU A 881 -38.73 21.41 -16.53
CA GLU A 881 -37.99 20.64 -17.55
C GLU A 881 -38.02 19.15 -17.23
N THR A 882 -38.85 18.39 -17.95
CA THR A 882 -39.00 16.94 -17.75
C THR A 882 -38.85 16.20 -19.08
N THR A 883 -37.97 15.19 -19.13
CA THR A 883 -37.75 14.37 -20.33
C THR A 883 -37.76 12.89 -19.98
N TYR A 884 -38.34 12.06 -20.85
CA TYR A 884 -38.31 10.60 -20.74
C TYR A 884 -37.98 9.99 -22.11
N SER A 885 -37.01 9.07 -22.14
CA SER A 885 -36.69 8.23 -23.29
C SER A 885 -37.23 6.82 -23.06
N PRO A 886 -38.30 6.41 -23.78
CA PRO A 886 -38.83 5.05 -23.67
C PRO A 886 -37.88 3.98 -24.24
N GLU A 887 -36.94 4.38 -25.10
CA GLU A 887 -35.92 3.54 -25.72
C GLU A 887 -34.76 3.27 -24.77
N LYS A 888 -34.17 4.32 -24.17
CA LYS A 888 -33.09 4.17 -23.17
C LYS A 888 -33.60 3.83 -21.76
N LYS A 889 -34.92 3.86 -21.52
CA LYS A 889 -35.53 3.81 -20.18
C LYS A 889 -34.90 4.83 -19.23
N MET A 890 -34.75 6.05 -19.72
CA MET A 890 -34.08 7.14 -19.00
C MET A 890 -35.06 8.28 -18.72
N LEU A 891 -35.16 8.68 -17.46
CA LEU A 891 -35.94 9.83 -16.98
C LEU A 891 -34.98 10.92 -16.50
N ARG A 892 -35.21 12.18 -16.88
CA ARG A 892 -34.56 13.36 -16.25
C ARG A 892 -35.62 14.40 -15.90
N MET A 893 -35.61 14.85 -14.65
CA MET A 893 -36.41 15.94 -14.10
C MET A 893 -35.47 17.06 -13.66
N GLN A 894 -35.78 18.30 -14.02
CA GLN A 894 -34.90 19.45 -13.80
C GLN A 894 -35.72 20.72 -13.51
N ASP A 895 -35.36 21.44 -12.45
CA ASP A 895 -35.87 22.79 -12.15
C ASP A 895 -34.90 23.58 -11.25
N THR A 896 -35.01 24.90 -11.26
CA THR A 896 -34.09 25.78 -10.52
C THR A 896 -34.49 25.86 -9.04
N ASN A 897 -33.63 25.36 -8.12
CA ASN A 897 -33.93 25.11 -6.71
C ASN A 897 -35.09 24.11 -6.50
N MET A 898 -35.12 23.01 -7.29
CA MET A 898 -36.25 22.07 -7.31
C MET A 898 -36.59 21.46 -5.94
N ILE A 899 -35.59 21.08 -5.14
CA ILE A 899 -35.78 20.56 -3.78
C ILE A 899 -34.83 21.23 -2.79
N ASP A 900 -35.40 21.79 -1.73
CA ASP A 900 -34.65 22.27 -0.57
C ASP A 900 -34.44 21.16 0.48
N TRP A 901 -33.43 20.32 0.23
CA TRP A 901 -33.08 19.18 1.07
C TRP A 901 -32.26 19.51 2.33
N SER A 902 -32.12 20.79 2.73
CA SER A 902 -31.60 21.14 4.06
C SER A 902 -32.68 21.07 5.16
N ALA A 903 -33.86 20.51 4.87
CA ALA A 903 -34.96 20.37 5.81
C ALA A 903 -34.66 19.33 6.91
N PRO A 904 -34.99 19.59 8.19
CA PRO A 904 -34.71 18.67 9.31
C PRO A 904 -35.78 17.55 9.44
N HIS A 905 -36.33 17.09 8.32
CA HIS A 905 -37.30 15.99 8.25
C HIS A 905 -37.24 15.34 6.86
N THR A 906 -37.64 14.07 6.75
CA THR A 906 -37.69 13.38 5.46
C THR A 906 -38.53 14.14 4.45
N LEU A 907 -37.96 14.37 3.27
CA LEU A 907 -38.67 14.85 2.10
C LEU A 907 -39.05 13.66 1.23
N GLN A 908 -40.31 13.62 0.78
CA GLN A 908 -40.84 12.56 -0.07
C GLN A 908 -41.41 13.16 -1.35
N MET A 909 -40.75 12.88 -2.48
CA MET A 909 -41.23 13.25 -3.81
C MET A 909 -41.92 12.02 -4.44
N VAL A 910 -43.16 12.18 -4.92
CA VAL A 910 -43.98 11.07 -5.46
C VAL A 910 -44.65 11.49 -6.76
N TRP A 911 -44.67 10.62 -7.77
CA TRP A 911 -45.41 10.81 -9.02
C TRP A 911 -45.97 9.48 -9.57
N GLU A 912 -47.17 9.55 -10.17
CA GLU A 912 -47.87 8.42 -10.80
C GLU A 912 -47.32 8.10 -12.21
N HIS A 913 -47.86 7.04 -12.81
CA HIS A 913 -47.52 6.58 -14.16
C HIS A 913 -48.73 6.67 -15.10
N SER A 914 -48.49 7.13 -16.33
CA SER A 914 -49.52 7.23 -17.37
C SER A 914 -50.06 5.85 -17.74
N ARG A 915 -51.33 5.62 -17.43
CA ARG A 915 -52.08 4.40 -17.78
C ARG A 915 -52.38 4.29 -19.28
N THR A 916 -51.93 5.26 -20.08
CA THR A 916 -52.09 5.32 -21.54
C THR A 916 -50.72 5.44 -22.23
N ALA A 917 -50.33 4.40 -22.95
CA ALA A 917 -49.07 4.31 -23.69
C ALA A 917 -49.10 5.12 -25.01
N THR A 918 -49.42 6.42 -24.91
CA THR A 918 -49.52 7.37 -26.04
C THR A 918 -48.80 8.67 -25.68
N PRO A 919 -47.91 9.20 -26.53
CA PRO A 919 -47.24 10.47 -26.26
C PRO A 919 -48.23 11.63 -26.18
N VAL A 920 -48.18 12.42 -25.12
CA VAL A 920 -48.93 13.69 -25.02
C VAL A 920 -48.17 14.76 -25.80
N SER A 921 -48.45 14.85 -27.10
CA SER A 921 -48.09 16.02 -27.90
C SER A 921 -49.26 17.00 -27.93
N ASN A 922 -48.98 18.30 -27.75
CA ASN A 922 -49.53 19.37 -28.60
C ASN A 922 -48.84 20.72 -28.33
N PRO A 923 -48.88 21.67 -29.30
CA PRO A 923 -48.05 22.88 -29.30
C PRO A 923 -48.86 24.14 -28.99
N PRO A 924 -48.36 25.32 -29.42
CA PRO A 924 -49.14 26.09 -30.40
C PRO A 924 -48.38 26.26 -31.72
N SER A 925 -49.08 26.08 -32.84
CA SER A 925 -48.55 26.31 -34.20
C SER A 925 -49.00 27.66 -34.77
N SER A 926 -48.13 28.29 -35.55
CA SER A 926 -48.51 29.37 -36.47
C SER A 926 -48.40 28.87 -37.92
N THR A 927 -49.41 29.17 -38.74
CA THR A 927 -49.59 28.61 -40.09
C THR A 927 -48.82 29.34 -41.19
N ALA A 928 -48.31 28.60 -42.16
CA ALA A 928 -47.98 29.08 -43.51
C ALA A 928 -48.21 27.94 -44.53
N ASP A 929 -48.60 28.29 -45.76
CA ASP A 929 -49.26 27.37 -46.70
C ASP A 929 -48.35 26.57 -47.65
N VAL A 930 -48.92 25.52 -48.22
CA VAL A 930 -48.32 24.62 -49.22
C VAL A 930 -48.40 25.23 -50.63
N ILE A 931 -47.27 25.28 -51.34
CA ILE A 931 -47.24 25.26 -52.82
C ILE A 931 -46.20 24.22 -53.29
N THR A 932 -46.58 23.40 -54.28
CA THR A 932 -45.81 22.29 -54.82
C THR A 932 -45.17 22.59 -56.18
N SER A 933 -43.92 22.18 -56.42
CA SER A 933 -43.45 21.84 -57.78
C SER A 933 -42.13 21.04 -57.85
N ALA A 934 -42.21 19.85 -58.45
CA ALA A 934 -41.26 19.20 -59.36
C ALA A 934 -39.73 19.15 -59.06
N THR A 935 -39.22 17.92 -58.94
CA THR A 935 -37.86 17.48 -59.33
C THR A 935 -37.61 17.71 -60.84
N PRO A 936 -36.34 17.84 -61.30
CA PRO A 936 -35.59 16.62 -61.65
C PRO A 936 -34.07 16.64 -61.37
N THR A 937 -33.53 15.43 -61.51
CA THR A 937 -32.18 14.87 -61.29
C THR A 937 -31.02 15.41 -62.18
N THR A 938 -29.79 14.99 -61.80
CA THR A 938 -28.59 14.74 -62.68
C THR A 938 -27.90 15.98 -63.32
N GLU A 939 -26.58 16.01 -63.62
CA GLU A 939 -25.50 15.00 -63.57
C GLU A 939 -24.08 15.61 -63.36
N THR A 940 -23.06 14.75 -63.27
CA THR A 940 -21.63 15.02 -62.97
C THR A 940 -20.77 15.42 -64.20
N THR A 941 -19.72 16.26 -64.09
CA THR A 941 -18.35 16.03 -64.65
C THR A 941 -17.27 17.16 -64.48
N THR A 942 -16.17 16.82 -63.79
CA THR A 942 -14.71 17.03 -64.09
C THR A 942 -14.07 18.32 -64.71
N SER A 943 -13.29 19.03 -63.87
CA SER A 943 -11.83 19.30 -63.97
C SER A 943 -11.15 20.37 -64.89
N SER A 944 -10.04 20.95 -64.35
CA SER A 944 -8.90 21.69 -65.00
C SER A 944 -9.12 23.18 -65.39
N THR A 945 -8.16 24.13 -65.32
CA THR A 945 -6.73 24.13 -64.87
C THR A 945 -6.22 25.53 -64.41
N ILE A 946 -5.43 25.58 -63.31
CA ILE A 946 -4.24 26.42 -62.96
C ILE A 946 -4.14 27.95 -63.30
N GLU A 947 -3.88 28.76 -62.25
CA GLU A 947 -3.22 30.10 -62.15
C GLU A 947 -3.80 31.34 -62.93
N LYS A 948 -3.66 32.60 -62.46
CA LYS A 948 -2.79 33.20 -61.41
C LYS A 948 -3.42 34.41 -60.68
N GLU A 949 -2.77 34.83 -59.59
CA GLU A 949 -2.90 36.06 -58.75
C GLU A 949 -3.69 37.26 -59.38
N THR A 950 -4.57 38.01 -58.70
CA THR A 950 -4.30 38.90 -57.54
C THR A 950 -5.61 39.57 -57.02
N THR A 951 -5.53 40.24 -55.85
CA THR A 951 -6.45 41.26 -55.26
C THR A 951 -7.50 40.81 -54.23
N VAL A 952 -7.80 41.74 -53.30
CA VAL A 952 -8.49 41.56 -52.01
C VAL A 952 -9.79 42.37 -51.98
N ALA A 953 -10.88 41.81 -51.45
CA ALA A 953 -11.99 42.57 -50.85
C ALA A 953 -12.88 41.66 -49.97
N THR A 954 -13.00 41.98 -48.67
CA THR A 954 -14.01 41.41 -47.76
C THR A 954 -15.13 42.42 -47.49
N PRO A 955 -16.39 41.95 -47.54
CA PRO A 955 -17.47 42.46 -46.70
C PRO A 955 -18.28 41.31 -46.05
N LEU A 956 -19.05 41.50 -44.98
CA LEU A 956 -19.23 42.64 -44.07
C LEU A 956 -19.76 42.09 -42.73
N THR A 957 -19.25 42.57 -41.60
CA THR A 957 -19.91 42.40 -40.29
C THR A 957 -20.94 43.51 -40.06
N ALA A 958 -21.93 43.26 -39.20
CA ALA A 958 -22.89 44.26 -38.73
C ALA A 958 -23.12 44.09 -37.22
N GLU A 959 -23.20 45.20 -36.51
CA GLU A 959 -23.14 45.27 -35.04
C GLU A 959 -24.53 45.37 -34.42
N THR A 960 -24.63 45.16 -33.10
CA THR A 960 -25.47 46.05 -32.25
C THR A 960 -24.99 46.13 -30.80
N THR A 961 -24.10 47.11 -30.55
CA THR A 961 -24.04 47.95 -29.34
C THR A 961 -24.28 47.34 -27.95
N PHE A 962 -23.24 47.33 -27.11
CA PHE A 962 -23.37 47.65 -25.68
C PHE A 962 -23.20 49.16 -25.45
N THR A 963 -23.75 49.68 -24.36
CA THR A 963 -23.67 51.11 -24.00
C THR A 963 -22.54 51.35 -23.00
N GLU A 964 -21.71 52.37 -23.26
CA GLU A 964 -20.72 52.84 -22.29
C GLU A 964 -21.38 53.54 -21.09
N THR A 965 -20.78 53.41 -19.91
CA THR A 965 -20.92 54.40 -18.84
C THR A 965 -19.56 54.53 -18.16
N THR A 966 -18.98 55.72 -18.21
CA THR A 966 -17.60 55.97 -17.81
C THR A 966 -17.42 56.04 -16.31
N TRP A 967 -16.38 55.36 -15.80
CA TRP A 967 -15.83 55.60 -14.47
C TRP A 967 -14.34 55.90 -14.57
N THR A 968 -13.96 57.13 -14.23
CA THR A 968 -12.58 57.61 -14.26
C THR A 968 -11.83 57.22 -12.99
N THR A 969 -10.65 56.61 -13.16
CA THR A 969 -9.72 56.34 -12.06
C THR A 969 -9.14 57.65 -11.51
N ALA A 970 -9.34 57.88 -10.22
CA ALA A 970 -8.71 58.97 -9.47
C ALA A 970 -8.17 58.42 -8.15
N SER A 971 -6.86 58.46 -7.97
CA SER A 971 -6.22 58.11 -6.69
C SER A 971 -6.31 59.28 -5.73
N THR A 972 -6.71 59.01 -4.47
CA THR A 972 -6.61 59.99 -3.39
C THR A 972 -6.23 59.28 -2.09
N ALA A 973 -5.11 59.66 -1.48
CA ALA A 973 -4.73 59.19 -0.16
C ALA A 973 -5.22 60.17 0.91
N LEU A 974 -5.87 59.66 1.97
CA LEU A 974 -6.04 60.32 3.25
C LEU A 974 -5.76 59.29 4.36
N THR A 975 -4.59 59.34 4.98
CA THR A 975 -4.34 60.09 6.24
C THR A 975 -5.17 59.60 7.42
N SER A 976 -4.60 58.71 8.22
CA SER A 976 -4.99 58.55 9.61
C SER A 976 -4.62 59.82 10.40
N HIS A 977 -5.53 60.32 11.24
CA HIS A 977 -5.24 61.34 12.23
C HIS A 977 -4.77 60.68 13.54
N SER A 978 -3.82 61.31 14.22
CA SER A 978 -3.38 60.93 15.56
C SER A 978 -3.76 62.00 16.59
N THR A 979 -4.03 61.56 17.81
CA THR A 979 -4.09 62.38 19.04
C THR A 979 -3.37 61.55 20.12
N SER A 980 -2.11 61.86 20.42
CA SER A 980 -1.65 62.86 21.40
C SER A 980 -1.76 62.35 22.85
N GLY A 981 -0.65 62.07 23.56
CA GLY A 981 0.74 62.10 23.11
C GLY A 981 1.76 62.00 24.25
N GLU A 982 3.03 62.28 23.91
CA GLU A 982 4.17 62.63 24.79
C GLU A 982 4.67 61.55 25.80
N LYS A 983 5.98 61.32 25.98
CA LYS A 983 7.15 62.19 25.68
C LYS A 983 8.49 61.42 25.56
N GLU A 984 9.45 62.01 24.82
CA GLU A 984 10.94 62.09 25.01
C GLU A 984 11.75 60.84 25.56
N THR A 985 12.95 60.44 25.10
CA THR A 985 14.04 61.17 24.40
C THR A 985 15.17 60.26 23.78
N THR A 986 15.61 60.55 22.54
CA THR A 986 17.01 60.56 21.96
C THR A 986 18.04 59.39 21.96
N ILE A 987 18.80 59.33 20.82
CA ILE A 987 20.24 58.93 20.60
C ILE A 987 20.53 57.39 20.65
N ALA A 988 20.85 56.69 19.53
CA ALA A 988 22.05 56.68 18.64
C ALA A 988 23.30 56.01 19.30
N THR A 989 24.18 55.22 18.63
CA THR A 989 24.86 55.42 17.31
C THR A 989 25.48 54.13 16.70
N SER A 990 25.59 54.08 15.34
CA SER A 990 26.78 53.68 14.51
C SER A 990 27.39 52.25 14.54
N LEU A 991 28.06 51.70 13.50
CA LEU A 991 28.53 52.22 12.19
C LEU A 991 28.73 51.07 11.15
N THR A 992 28.75 51.48 9.87
CA THR A 992 28.93 50.78 8.57
C THR A 992 30.12 49.82 8.36
N ALA A 993 30.02 48.96 7.32
CA ALA A 993 30.99 48.88 6.22
C ALA A 993 30.37 48.28 4.93
N GLU A 994 30.86 48.67 3.74
CA GLU A 994 30.44 48.17 2.41
C GLU A 994 31.58 47.41 1.73
N THR A 995 31.26 46.51 0.77
CA THR A 995 32.13 46.26 -0.40
C THR A 995 31.32 45.90 -1.64
N THR A 996 31.64 46.49 -2.79
CA THR A 996 31.05 46.21 -4.11
C THR A 996 31.96 45.35 -4.98
N TYR A 997 31.39 44.56 -5.89
CA TYR A 997 32.09 44.03 -7.07
C TYR A 997 31.21 44.09 -8.33
N THR A 998 31.85 44.03 -9.51
CA THR A 998 31.34 44.59 -10.76
C THR A 998 30.86 43.56 -11.78
N GLU A 999 29.85 43.92 -12.56
CA GLU A 999 29.42 43.20 -13.77
C GLU A 999 30.51 43.12 -14.84
N THR A 1000 30.46 42.10 -15.70
CA THR A 1000 31.06 42.15 -17.05
C THR A 1000 30.28 41.22 -17.99
N THR A 1001 29.58 41.78 -18.97
CA THR A 1001 28.78 41.03 -19.96
C THR A 1001 29.59 40.60 -21.17
N TRP A 1002 29.40 39.36 -21.65
CA TRP A 1002 29.68 38.98 -23.05
C TRP A 1002 28.65 37.98 -23.58
N THR A 1003 28.16 38.24 -24.80
CA THR A 1003 27.18 37.43 -25.52
C THR A 1003 27.78 36.78 -26.76
N THR A 1004 27.43 35.52 -27.07
CA THR A 1004 27.38 34.98 -28.44
C THR A 1004 26.59 33.66 -28.47
N ALA A 1005 26.21 33.17 -29.66
CA ALA A 1005 25.11 32.21 -29.83
C ALA A 1005 25.43 30.93 -30.63
N SER A 1006 24.68 29.88 -30.28
CA SER A 1006 24.12 28.81 -31.15
C SER A 1006 25.02 27.98 -32.11
N THR A 1007 25.23 26.71 -31.72
CA THR A 1007 25.11 25.48 -32.58
C THR A 1007 26.15 25.25 -33.71
N PRO A 1008 26.19 24.04 -34.34
CA PRO A 1008 26.46 22.72 -33.74
C PRO A 1008 27.56 21.92 -34.54
N LEU A 1009 28.01 20.73 -34.08
CA LEU A 1009 28.25 19.51 -34.91
C LEU A 1009 29.03 18.35 -34.23
N THR A 1010 28.59 17.15 -34.60
CA THR A 1010 29.14 15.76 -34.57
C THR A 1010 30.64 15.44 -34.35
N SER A 1011 30.87 14.51 -33.40
CA SER A 1011 31.56 13.19 -33.56
C SER A 1011 33.09 13.04 -33.81
N HIS A 1012 33.65 11.92 -33.28
CA HIS A 1012 35.00 11.33 -33.51
C HIS A 1012 36.20 12.16 -32.98
N SER A 1013 37.37 11.59 -32.66
CA SER A 1013 37.76 10.27 -32.11
C SER A 1013 39.25 10.28 -31.65
N THR A 1014 39.72 9.20 -31.01
CA THR A 1014 41.13 8.69 -31.02
C THR A 1014 42.31 9.50 -30.43
N SER A 1015 42.85 8.97 -29.31
CA SER A 1015 44.28 8.63 -29.03
C SER A 1015 45.39 9.68 -28.82
N GLY A 1016 46.36 9.34 -27.93
CA GLY A 1016 47.68 9.98 -27.74
C GLY A 1016 47.91 10.51 -26.32
N GLU A 1017 48.30 9.71 -25.33
CA GLU A 1017 49.70 9.36 -24.94
C GLU A 1017 50.68 10.52 -24.69
N LYS A 1018 51.13 10.64 -23.41
CA LYS A 1018 52.49 11.00 -22.94
C LYS A 1018 53.01 12.44 -23.24
N GLU A 1019 54.00 12.98 -22.54
CA GLU A 1019 54.90 12.43 -21.49
C GLU A 1019 55.27 13.48 -20.40
N THR A 1020 56.24 13.12 -19.55
CA THR A 1020 56.83 13.85 -18.42
C THR A 1020 57.56 15.17 -18.84
N THR A 1021 58.13 16.04 -18.00
CA THR A 1021 58.94 15.79 -16.78
C THR A 1021 59.30 17.08 -16.01
N SER A 1022 59.32 17.00 -14.66
CA SER A 1022 60.20 17.73 -13.70
C SER A 1022 60.25 19.30 -13.71
N THR A 1023 60.83 20.01 -12.71
CA THR A 1023 61.87 19.65 -11.71
C THR A 1023 61.84 20.59 -10.49
N SER A 1024 62.10 20.03 -9.27
CA SER A 1024 62.89 20.61 -8.14
C SER A 1024 62.58 22.00 -7.54
N SER A 1025 62.86 22.32 -6.27
CA SER A 1025 63.13 21.57 -5.01
C SER A 1025 63.54 22.57 -3.89
N LEU A 1026 63.24 22.30 -2.60
CA LEU A 1026 64.16 22.34 -1.44
C LEU A 1026 63.42 22.40 -0.08
N THR A 1027 64.15 22.23 1.02
CA THR A 1027 63.71 21.81 2.37
C THR A 1027 64.52 22.55 3.48
N PRO A 1028 64.48 22.20 4.79
CA PRO A 1028 63.36 22.19 5.75
C PRO A 1028 63.75 22.91 7.09
N THR A 1029 63.46 22.32 8.27
CA THR A 1029 63.90 22.66 9.67
C THR A 1029 63.32 23.95 10.32
N ALA A 1030 63.24 24.16 11.66
CA ALA A 1030 63.21 23.32 12.90
C ALA A 1030 63.12 24.27 14.14
N THR A 1031 62.74 23.95 15.41
CA THR A 1031 61.92 22.89 16.09
C THR A 1031 61.71 23.29 17.57
N ASN A 1032 60.57 22.92 18.18
CA ASN A 1032 60.30 22.71 19.63
C ASN A 1032 60.33 23.86 20.69
N SER A 1033 59.52 23.62 21.74
CA SER A 1033 59.60 24.13 23.14
C SER A 1033 59.20 25.61 23.41
N THR A 1034 58.67 25.99 24.59
CA THR A 1034 58.60 25.28 25.91
C THR A 1034 57.35 25.65 26.75
N GLU A 1035 56.82 24.66 27.48
CA GLU A 1035 56.29 24.67 28.88
C GLU A 1035 55.28 25.70 29.46
N HIS A 1036 54.35 25.12 30.26
CA HIS A 1036 53.75 25.63 31.52
C HIS A 1036 52.80 26.86 31.52
N SER A 1037 51.82 26.99 32.43
CA SER A 1037 51.17 26.05 33.39
C SER A 1037 49.98 26.71 34.11
N SER A 1038 49.05 25.90 34.67
CA SER A 1038 48.17 26.24 35.83
C SER A 1038 47.08 27.32 35.61
N THR A 1039 46.02 27.49 36.43
CA THR A 1039 45.59 26.80 37.67
C THR A 1039 44.05 26.79 37.78
N GLU A 1040 43.51 26.06 38.77
CA GLU A 1040 42.08 25.99 39.13
C GLU A 1040 41.51 27.27 39.76
N ALA A 1041 40.17 27.41 39.74
CA ALA A 1041 39.39 28.03 40.82
C ALA A 1041 37.94 27.48 40.84
N GLN A 1042 37.40 27.22 42.03
CA GLN A 1042 36.00 26.79 42.28
C GLN A 1042 35.18 27.91 42.97
N VAL A 1043 33.89 27.62 43.21
CA VAL A 1043 33.08 27.89 44.43
C VAL A 1043 31.85 28.81 44.27
N ALA A 1044 30.74 28.34 44.89
CA ALA A 1044 29.47 29.00 45.25
C ALA A 1044 28.53 29.46 44.10
N SER A 1045 27.21 29.14 44.03
CA SER A 1045 26.13 28.69 44.95
C SER A 1045 25.21 29.79 45.51
N THR A 1046 23.89 29.71 45.27
CA THR A 1046 22.82 30.24 46.16
C THR A 1046 21.48 29.53 45.90
N GLU A 1047 20.55 29.56 46.86
CA GLU A 1047 19.32 28.74 46.91
C GLU A 1047 18.01 29.57 46.81
N ARG A 1048 16.91 28.95 46.31
CA ARG A 1048 15.52 28.94 46.87
C ARG A 1048 14.58 28.23 45.86
N SER A 1049 13.78 27.20 46.14
CA SER A 1049 12.97 26.75 47.30
C SER A 1049 11.58 27.40 47.43
N THR A 1050 10.52 26.67 47.01
CA THR A 1050 9.33 26.26 47.80
C THR A 1050 8.48 25.23 47.00
N THR A 1051 8.28 23.97 47.45
CA THR A 1051 7.09 23.41 48.17
C THR A 1051 5.82 23.25 47.28
N THR A 1052 5.03 22.15 47.25
CA THR A 1052 4.43 21.40 48.39
C THR A 1052 3.74 20.05 48.01
N GLN A 1053 4.03 18.93 48.70
CA GLN A 1053 3.16 17.74 49.01
C GLN A 1053 2.54 16.90 47.84
N SER A 1054 2.05 15.65 47.98
CA SER A 1054 2.12 14.48 48.93
C SER A 1054 1.44 13.28 48.19
N ALA A 1055 1.59 11.97 48.44
CA ALA A 1055 1.96 11.19 49.64
C ALA A 1055 2.65 9.85 49.26
N ALA A 1056 3.03 9.02 50.25
CA ALA A 1056 3.72 7.75 50.06
C ALA A 1056 3.27 6.63 51.03
N VAL A 1057 3.55 5.37 50.68
CA VAL A 1057 3.47 4.13 51.49
C VAL A 1057 4.59 3.20 50.95
N THR A 1058 5.79 3.06 51.53
CA THR A 1058 6.21 2.26 52.74
C THR A 1058 5.77 0.79 52.71
N GLU A 1059 6.55 -0.23 53.10
CA GLU A 1059 7.99 -0.37 53.43
C GLU A 1059 8.34 -1.87 53.51
N SER A 1060 9.56 -2.28 53.17
CA SER A 1060 10.29 -3.37 53.87
C SER A 1060 11.71 -3.59 53.34
N GLU A 1061 12.70 -3.60 54.24
CA GLU A 1061 14.10 -3.99 54.00
C GLU A 1061 14.26 -5.55 54.01
N SER A 1062 15.41 -6.22 53.86
CA SER A 1062 16.82 -5.87 54.16
C SER A 1062 17.83 -6.84 53.48
N PRO A 1063 19.17 -6.59 53.49
CA PRO A 1063 20.16 -7.29 52.65
C PRO A 1063 21.22 -8.17 53.38
N ALA A 1064 21.92 -9.03 52.62
CA ALA A 1064 23.30 -9.54 52.85
C ALA A 1064 23.84 -10.10 51.50
N THR A 1065 25.06 -9.90 50.97
CA THR A 1065 26.47 -9.84 51.44
C THR A 1065 27.16 -11.19 51.71
N GLU A 1066 27.99 -11.65 50.76
CA GLU A 1066 29.35 -12.27 50.86
C GLU A 1066 29.71 -12.87 49.48
N GLN A 1067 30.83 -12.59 48.78
CA GLN A 1067 32.29 -12.58 49.01
C GLN A 1067 33.05 -13.92 48.80
N ASN A 1068 33.87 -13.91 47.72
CA ASN A 1068 35.25 -14.42 47.62
C ASN A 1068 35.59 -15.92 47.43
N SER A 1069 36.78 -16.10 46.84
CA SER A 1069 37.53 -17.33 46.50
C SER A 1069 36.98 -18.16 45.33
N VAL A 1070 37.66 -18.38 44.19
CA VAL A 1070 39.10 -18.49 43.84
C VAL A 1070 39.78 -19.78 44.32
N THR A 1071 39.86 -20.75 43.41
CA THR A 1071 40.97 -21.72 43.32
C THR A 1071 41.21 -22.07 41.84
N THR A 1072 42.47 -22.06 41.43
CA THR A 1072 42.99 -22.49 40.11
C THR A 1072 43.65 -23.87 40.21
N VAL A 1073 44.50 -24.27 39.24
CA VAL A 1073 45.33 -25.52 39.19
C VAL A 1073 44.55 -26.78 38.77
N ASP A 1074 45.00 -27.69 37.88
CA ASP A 1074 46.00 -27.75 36.78
C ASP A 1074 45.74 -29.07 35.99
N ALA A 1075 46.28 -29.39 34.80
CA ALA A 1075 46.81 -28.63 33.65
C ALA A 1075 47.17 -29.64 32.51
N ALA A 1076 47.45 -29.14 31.29
CA ALA A 1076 47.94 -29.88 30.10
C ALA A 1076 46.92 -30.90 29.48
N ASN A 1077 46.95 -31.21 28.17
CA ASN A 1077 48.12 -31.31 27.30
C ASN A 1077 47.85 -30.97 25.81
N THR A 1078 48.91 -30.79 25.03
CA THR A 1078 48.87 -30.28 23.65
C THR A 1078 48.82 -31.36 22.56
N THR A 1079 48.40 -30.97 21.35
CA THR A 1079 49.16 -31.28 20.11
C THR A 1079 48.75 -30.36 18.96
N THR A 1080 49.71 -29.97 18.13
CA THR A 1080 49.56 -29.02 17.02
C THR A 1080 49.47 -29.71 15.66
N ALA A 1081 48.69 -29.14 14.74
CA ALA A 1081 48.79 -29.42 13.31
C ALA A 1081 48.36 -28.18 12.50
N ALA A 1082 49.31 -27.34 12.11
CA ALA A 1082 49.05 -26.25 11.16
C ALA A 1082 49.22 -26.77 9.72
N VAL A 1083 48.28 -26.45 8.83
CA VAL A 1083 48.40 -26.69 7.39
C VAL A 1083 48.13 -25.40 6.63
N THR A 1084 49.21 -24.73 6.22
CA THR A 1084 49.14 -23.58 5.34
C THR A 1084 48.60 -23.99 3.96
N ARG A 1085 47.66 -23.23 3.41
CA ARG A 1085 47.30 -23.36 1.98
C ARG A 1085 47.26 -21.99 1.31
N GLN A 1086 48.27 -21.71 0.50
CA GLN A 1086 48.20 -20.64 -0.48
C GLN A 1086 47.21 -21.08 -1.58
N GLY A 1087 46.28 -20.19 -1.93
CA GLY A 1087 45.43 -20.29 -3.12
C GLY A 1087 45.70 -19.10 -4.01
N THR A 1088 46.30 -19.32 -5.18
CA THR A 1088 46.68 -18.25 -6.11
C THR A 1088 45.49 -17.74 -6.93
N MET A 1089 45.42 -16.43 -7.15
CA MET A 1089 44.62 -15.86 -8.23
C MET A 1089 44.96 -16.52 -9.58
N SER A 1090 43.94 -16.80 -10.39
CA SER A 1090 44.10 -16.93 -11.84
C SER A 1090 42.86 -16.41 -12.54
N SER A 1091 42.97 -15.23 -13.16
CA SER A 1091 41.97 -14.72 -14.07
C SER A 1091 41.95 -15.53 -15.37
N ASN A 1092 40.76 -15.76 -15.93
CA ASN A 1092 40.60 -15.94 -17.37
C ASN A 1092 39.15 -15.63 -17.76
N SER A 1093 38.97 -14.67 -18.66
CA SER A 1093 37.70 -14.35 -19.29
C SER A 1093 37.55 -15.11 -20.61
N THR A 1094 36.32 -15.45 -20.99
CA THR A 1094 36.05 -15.97 -22.34
C THR A 1094 34.71 -15.46 -22.85
N THR A 1095 34.74 -14.31 -23.51
CA THR A 1095 33.55 -13.73 -24.16
C THR A 1095 33.23 -14.48 -25.45
N VAL A 1096 31.97 -14.89 -25.63
CA VAL A 1096 31.45 -15.35 -26.92
C VAL A 1096 30.35 -14.39 -27.38
N LYS A 1097 30.63 -13.63 -28.44
CA LYS A 1097 29.61 -12.80 -29.12
C LYS A 1097 28.81 -13.66 -30.09
N SER A 1098 27.52 -13.36 -30.26
CA SER A 1098 26.71 -13.89 -31.36
C SER A 1098 25.62 -12.89 -31.74
N THR A 1099 25.89 -12.09 -32.77
CA THR A 1099 24.95 -11.14 -33.39
C THR A 1099 24.17 -11.81 -34.51
N VAL A 1100 22.83 -11.66 -34.53
CA VAL A 1100 21.98 -11.96 -35.69
C VAL A 1100 20.95 -10.83 -35.87
N THR A 1101 20.58 -10.55 -37.11
CA THR A 1101 19.81 -9.37 -37.56
C THR A 1101 18.31 -9.69 -37.78
N VAL A 1102 17.49 -8.65 -38.00
CA VAL A 1102 16.02 -8.69 -38.03
C VAL A 1102 15.39 -9.09 -39.38
N GLY A 1103 14.40 -10.00 -39.32
CA GLY A 1103 13.22 -10.12 -40.21
C GLY A 1103 13.38 -10.75 -41.60
N PRO A 1104 12.27 -10.96 -42.37
CA PRO A 1104 10.86 -10.91 -41.98
C PRO A 1104 9.96 -12.09 -42.51
N ASP A 1105 8.70 -12.10 -42.05
CA ASP A 1105 7.46 -12.51 -42.77
C ASP A 1105 6.96 -13.98 -42.98
N MET A 1106 5.61 -14.07 -42.87
CA MET A 1106 4.60 -14.93 -43.50
C MET A 1106 4.50 -16.50 -43.41
N THR A 1107 3.29 -16.90 -42.95
CA THR A 1107 2.34 -17.91 -43.50
C THR A 1107 2.36 -19.42 -43.14
N THR A 1108 1.21 -19.84 -42.56
CA THR A 1108 0.43 -21.10 -42.78
C THR A 1108 1.02 -22.49 -42.48
N GLY A 1109 0.27 -23.29 -41.70
CA GLY A 1109 0.39 -24.75 -41.61
C GLY A 1109 -0.59 -25.37 -40.60
N THR A 1110 -1.39 -26.36 -41.00
CA THR A 1110 -2.54 -26.85 -40.19
C THR A 1110 -2.54 -28.38 -40.00
N ILE A 1111 -3.08 -28.84 -38.86
CA ILE A 1111 -3.48 -30.23 -38.52
C ILE A 1111 -2.36 -31.26 -38.32
N ALA A 1112 -2.28 -31.81 -37.11
CA ALA A 1112 -1.86 -33.20 -36.86
C ALA A 1112 -2.44 -33.74 -35.53
N THR A 1113 -3.67 -34.25 -35.53
CA THR A 1113 -4.27 -34.89 -34.34
C THR A 1113 -3.71 -36.30 -34.13
N VAL A 1114 -3.18 -36.60 -32.94
CA VAL A 1114 -2.86 -37.97 -32.53
C VAL A 1114 -3.60 -38.31 -31.25
N VAL A 1115 -4.62 -39.17 -31.36
CA VAL A 1115 -5.27 -39.81 -30.22
C VAL A 1115 -4.48 -41.07 -29.86
N THR A 1116 -4.05 -41.19 -28.61
CA THR A 1116 -3.76 -42.49 -28.00
C THR A 1116 -4.51 -42.62 -26.68
N THR A 1117 -5.09 -43.79 -26.45
CA THR A 1117 -6.05 -44.05 -25.37
C THR A 1117 -5.36 -44.50 -24.09
N SER A 1118 -5.86 -44.05 -22.94
CA SER A 1118 -5.42 -44.55 -21.64
C SER A 1118 -6.05 -45.91 -21.33
N THR A 1119 -5.25 -46.87 -20.85
CA THR A 1119 -5.72 -48.22 -20.50
C THR A 1119 -5.22 -48.68 -19.13
N SER A 1120 -6.19 -48.84 -18.22
CA SER A 1120 -6.18 -49.76 -17.07
C SER A 1120 -5.01 -49.73 -16.07
N SER A 1121 -5.18 -48.98 -14.96
CA SER A 1121 -4.50 -49.22 -13.69
C SER A 1121 -5.18 -50.33 -12.86
N ARG A 1122 -5.20 -51.58 -13.37
CA ARG A 1122 -5.73 -52.76 -12.66
C ARG A 1122 -4.71 -53.91 -12.56
N SER A 1123 -3.64 -53.68 -11.80
CA SER A 1123 -2.57 -54.67 -11.57
C SER A 1123 -2.04 -54.70 -10.12
N ASN A 1124 -1.85 -53.56 -9.47
CA ASN A 1124 -1.13 -53.49 -8.19
C ASN A 1124 -1.90 -54.01 -6.97
N LEU A 1125 -3.23 -54.16 -7.01
CA LEU A 1125 -4.02 -54.64 -5.87
C LEU A 1125 -3.89 -56.17 -5.63
N ALA A 1126 -3.51 -56.94 -6.67
CA ALA A 1126 -3.40 -58.40 -6.57
C ALA A 1126 -2.14 -58.86 -5.81
N LEU A 1127 -1.02 -58.12 -5.90
CA LEU A 1127 0.22 -58.47 -5.19
C LEU A 1127 0.10 -58.25 -3.67
N ALA A 1128 -0.54 -57.15 -3.24
CA ALA A 1128 -0.70 -56.81 -1.82
C ALA A 1128 -1.53 -57.85 -1.05
N LEU A 1129 -2.62 -58.33 -1.64
CA LEU A 1129 -3.46 -59.40 -1.06
C LEU A 1129 -2.72 -60.75 -0.98
N SER A 1130 -1.83 -61.04 -1.93
CA SER A 1130 -1.07 -62.31 -1.97
C SER A 1130 -0.07 -62.43 -0.80
N PHE A 1131 0.60 -61.34 -0.42
CA PHE A 1131 1.56 -61.35 0.68
C PHE A 1131 0.89 -61.50 2.06
N SER A 1132 -0.26 -60.85 2.25
CA SER A 1132 -0.97 -60.83 3.54
C SER A 1132 -1.46 -62.22 3.98
N VAL A 1133 -1.91 -63.05 3.02
CA VAL A 1133 -2.40 -64.41 3.29
C VAL A 1133 -1.27 -65.35 3.74
N LEU A 1134 -0.08 -65.24 3.14
CA LEU A 1134 1.09 -66.07 3.48
C LEU A 1134 1.56 -65.82 4.93
N VAL A 1135 1.61 -64.55 5.36
CA VAL A 1135 1.99 -64.19 6.73
C VAL A 1135 0.97 -64.72 7.75
N PHE A 1136 -0.33 -64.56 7.48
CA PHE A 1136 -1.38 -65.09 8.37
C PHE A 1136 -1.35 -66.62 8.49
N HIS A 1137 -1.10 -67.35 7.39
CA HIS A 1137 -0.98 -68.81 7.43
C HIS A 1137 0.21 -69.27 8.29
N SER A 1138 1.36 -68.59 8.20
CA SER A 1138 2.54 -68.91 9.01
C SER A 1138 2.32 -68.66 10.52
N ILE A 1139 1.59 -67.61 10.89
CA ILE A 1139 1.28 -67.29 12.29
C ILE A 1139 0.28 -68.31 12.88
N ILE A 1140 -0.74 -68.70 12.13
CA ILE A 1140 -1.74 -69.70 12.58
C ILE A 1140 -1.09 -71.08 12.77
N LEU A 1141 -0.23 -71.51 11.84
CA LEU A 1141 0.53 -72.76 11.99
C LEU A 1141 1.42 -72.77 13.24
N SER A 1142 2.01 -71.63 13.61
CA SER A 1142 2.85 -71.51 14.82
C SER A 1142 2.06 -71.46 16.14
N LEU A 1143 0.71 -71.41 16.09
CA LEU A 1143 -0.16 -71.36 17.26
C LEU A 1143 -0.99 -72.65 17.47
N GLN A 1144 -0.86 -73.65 16.59
CA GLN A 1144 -1.52 -74.96 16.72
C GLN A 1144 -0.57 -76.12 17.09
N SER A 1145 0.72 -75.85 17.29
CA SER A 1145 1.68 -76.78 17.89
C SER A 1145 2.25 -76.22 19.19
N GLY A 1146 2.16 -77.01 20.27
CA GLY A 1146 2.98 -76.84 21.48
C GLY A 1146 4.20 -77.75 21.47
#